data_AF-A0A1U7HW23-F1
#
_entry.id   AF-A0A1U7HW23-F1
#
_cell.length_a   1.000
_cell.length_b   1.000
_cell.length_c   1.000
_cell.angle_alpha   90.00
_cell.angle_beta   90.00
_cell.angle_gamma   90.00
#
_symmetry.space_group_name_H-M   'P 1'
#
loop_
_entity.id
_entity.type
_entity.pdbx_description
1 polymer ?
#
loop_
_entity_poly.entity_id
_entity_poly.type
_entity_poly.pdbx_seq_one_letter_code
_entity_poly.pdbx_strand_id
1 'polypeptide(L)'
;MANSTVRRSVNRDRRRAGQEKSKSLPLITRRFAAWTVEVSLIITSAVVPFGLGVYTQARTEGTQPINPVLAIAEDAITTTLALPPSNRPQQVAPLTNWLWTGALVAPIILSSWQLYLLAKTGSTLPKRWFGVRVVTAAGNPAGMRRILLREVVGAWGVPLLVAYILWHFSSTFPSLGMLAGFSLLTLLGEGISARFNRYRRCWHDLLAGTYVVDANRSYAALLGNLRPATSPLISQYAPYAAHPVSPTVTMATAVLPRKRQKPDWWRWMRRNPGFVILFITLSSMAAVLGTLVGTQVYIQTQANQRQLRQQNSQQFLELVQKLSDNAPTTVEERRKAITALGTINDPQALQMLVDLLGQETDPLLLDTIQQTIASTGLRVIPHLRRSNQSIANALDYVRYSSKPEELTLHQQRLEATQRAIANLLSIYSGHLNGVDLSRTILGENLTDSALPFALFLDNVNLSGIQLRGANLNQGSLRGTQWRSVGEDRRWNTADDRIADLSDAQLKAANLTEANLSRIAMHGANLTHAILNRANLAGTNLMGANLSSTQIVGANLQDVVLENASLTGTDLAAADLSRANLRAARLGRASALGTQLQYANATASDWRGADLSGADLSHANLKDADLSDSRLSGVSFRNAQLQNTNLRNADLRKADLRGAQLVQTDMQGAILFKSPSPDQFIQAPPEAMLSAIIEGVDFSNAKNLDAKQLAYICTQGGRHPRCP
;
A
#
# COMPACT_ATOMS: atom_id res chain seq x y z
N MET A 1 -10.68 63.34 -81.45
CA MET A 1 -11.07 62.33 -82.46
C MET A 1 -9.81 61.57 -82.80
N ALA A 2 -9.84 60.24 -82.78
CA ALA A 2 -8.61 59.45 -82.93
C ALA A 2 -7.59 59.62 -81.77
N ASN A 3 -6.62 58.71 -81.78
CA ASN A 3 -5.21 58.86 -81.35
C ASN A 3 -4.93 59.46 -79.97
N SER A 4 -4.30 58.70 -79.07
CA SER A 4 -3.54 59.28 -77.96
C SER A 4 -2.34 58.40 -77.53
N THR A 5 -1.17 59.01 -77.68
CA THR A 5 0.15 58.59 -77.23
C THR A 5 0.50 59.30 -75.90
N VAL A 6 1.64 58.90 -75.28
CA VAL A 6 2.50 59.66 -74.33
C VAL A 6 2.67 59.06 -72.91
N ARG A 7 3.77 58.29 -72.74
CA ARG A 7 5.00 58.53 -71.92
C ARG A 7 4.91 58.95 -70.42
N ARG A 8 5.68 58.25 -69.55
CA ARG A 8 6.50 58.78 -68.41
C ARG A 8 7.24 57.62 -67.72
N SER A 9 8.58 57.52 -67.69
CA SER A 9 9.66 58.29 -67.04
C SER A 9 10.21 57.60 -65.78
N VAL A 10 11.53 57.46 -65.77
CA VAL A 10 12.45 56.90 -64.77
C VAL A 10 12.40 57.65 -63.42
N ASN A 11 12.51 56.94 -62.29
CA ASN A 11 13.24 57.44 -61.13
C ASN A 11 13.75 56.33 -60.18
N ARG A 12 15.05 56.38 -59.87
CA ARG A 12 15.70 55.70 -58.74
C ARG A 12 15.25 56.40 -57.45
N ASP A 13 14.90 55.65 -56.39
CA ASP A 13 15.44 55.99 -55.06
C ASP A 13 15.30 54.90 -53.99
N ARG A 14 16.30 54.92 -53.10
CA ARG A 14 16.61 53.98 -52.03
C ARG A 14 15.47 53.79 -51.00
N ARG A 15 15.17 52.52 -50.65
CA ARG A 15 14.72 52.15 -49.29
C ARG A 15 15.54 50.99 -48.72
N ARG A 16 16.51 51.39 -47.90
CA ARG A 16 17.04 50.83 -46.65
C ARG A 16 16.98 49.31 -46.40
N ALA A 17 18.19 48.81 -46.10
CA ALA A 17 18.53 47.69 -45.24
C ALA A 17 17.51 47.35 -44.15
N GLY A 18 17.30 46.05 -43.91
CA GLY A 18 16.57 45.56 -42.75
C GLY A 18 15.86 44.22 -42.94
N GLN A 19 16.46 43.22 -43.61
CA GLN A 19 16.05 41.84 -43.35
C GLN A 19 16.84 41.35 -42.15
N GLU A 20 16.26 41.55 -40.97
CA GLU A 20 16.62 40.84 -39.75
C GLU A 20 16.64 39.33 -40.06
N LYS A 21 17.83 38.75 -40.24
CA LYS A 21 18.01 37.32 -40.01
C LYS A 21 17.62 37.11 -38.56
N SER A 22 16.43 36.55 -38.30
CA SER A 22 16.07 36.14 -36.95
C SER A 22 17.23 35.28 -36.42
N LYS A 23 17.89 35.75 -35.36
CA LYS A 23 19.01 35.01 -34.77
C LYS A 23 18.43 33.69 -34.28
N SER A 24 18.66 32.62 -35.03
CA SER A 24 18.27 31.27 -34.61
C SER A 24 18.81 31.05 -33.20
N LEU A 25 17.92 30.70 -32.26
CA LEU A 25 18.28 30.43 -30.88
C LEU A 25 19.50 29.48 -30.81
N PRO A 26 20.38 29.62 -29.80
CA PRO A 26 21.52 28.73 -29.64
C PRO A 26 21.11 27.25 -29.68
N LEU A 27 21.93 26.38 -30.27
CA LEU A 27 21.63 24.95 -30.39
C LEU A 27 21.30 24.29 -29.03
N ILE A 28 21.95 24.77 -27.96
CA ILE A 28 21.73 24.29 -26.58
C ILE A 28 20.33 24.65 -26.08
N THR A 29 19.83 25.86 -26.35
CA THR A 29 18.49 26.27 -25.90
C THR A 29 17.40 25.54 -26.69
N ARG A 30 17.61 25.33 -28.00
CA ARG A 30 16.74 24.49 -28.84
C ARG A 30 16.74 23.03 -28.42
N ARG A 31 17.89 22.49 -28.01
CA ARG A 31 18.01 21.14 -27.46
C ARG A 31 17.22 20.99 -26.17
N PHE A 32 17.35 21.96 -25.27
CA PHE A 32 16.59 21.98 -24.02
C PHE A 32 15.09 22.08 -24.29
N ALA A 33 14.65 23.00 -25.15
CA ALA A 33 13.25 23.15 -25.53
C ALA A 33 12.67 21.89 -26.20
N ALA A 34 13.45 21.20 -27.03
CA ALA A 34 13.04 19.93 -27.60
C ALA A 34 12.86 18.85 -26.53
N TRP A 35 13.80 18.74 -25.60
CA TRP A 35 13.75 17.78 -24.50
C TRP A 35 12.57 18.06 -23.55
N THR A 36 12.33 19.33 -23.19
CA THR A 36 11.18 19.68 -22.34
C THR A 36 9.86 19.29 -22.98
N VAL A 37 9.68 19.53 -24.29
CA VAL A 37 8.46 19.13 -25.00
C VAL A 37 8.32 17.61 -25.10
N GLU A 38 9.41 16.87 -25.28
CA GLU A 38 9.39 15.39 -25.27
C GLU A 38 8.92 14.85 -23.92
N VAL A 39 9.50 15.35 -22.82
CA VAL A 39 9.15 14.93 -21.47
C VAL A 39 7.71 15.32 -21.14
N SER A 40 7.29 16.55 -21.47
CA SER A 40 5.90 16.98 -21.29
C SER A 40 4.91 16.11 -22.07
N LEU A 41 5.25 15.66 -23.27
CA LEU A 41 4.39 14.77 -24.06
C LEU A 41 4.22 13.40 -23.37
N ILE A 42 5.30 12.84 -22.84
CA ILE A 42 5.28 11.55 -22.13
C ILE A 42 4.53 11.66 -20.80
N ILE A 43 4.71 12.74 -20.04
CA ILE A 43 4.00 12.96 -18.78
C ILE A 43 2.50 13.16 -19.04
N THR A 44 2.15 14.00 -20.00
CA THR A 44 0.75 14.29 -20.34
C THR A 44 0.00 13.04 -20.77
N SER A 45 0.67 12.10 -21.45
CA SER A 45 0.03 10.85 -21.89
C SER A 45 -0.30 9.88 -20.74
N ALA A 46 0.34 10.00 -19.59
CA ALA A 46 -0.04 9.27 -18.37
C ALA A 46 -1.09 10.05 -17.55
N VAL A 47 -0.83 11.34 -17.32
CA VAL A 47 -1.60 12.16 -16.36
C VAL A 47 -3.03 12.39 -16.82
N VAL A 48 -3.24 12.67 -18.12
CA VAL A 48 -4.58 12.94 -18.66
C VAL A 48 -5.53 11.75 -18.49
N PRO A 49 -5.20 10.54 -18.97
CA PRO A 49 -6.09 9.39 -18.76
C PRO A 49 -6.21 9.00 -17.28
N PHE A 50 -5.14 9.11 -16.48
CA PHE A 50 -5.24 8.85 -15.04
C PHE A 50 -6.24 9.81 -14.34
N GLY A 51 -6.11 11.11 -14.61
CA GLY A 51 -6.99 12.14 -14.04
C GLY A 51 -8.43 12.01 -14.49
N LEU A 52 -8.67 11.65 -15.76
CA LEU A 52 -10.01 11.30 -16.24
C LEU A 52 -10.58 10.08 -15.50
N GLY A 53 -9.76 9.07 -15.21
CA GLY A 53 -10.19 7.89 -14.44
C GLY A 53 -10.59 8.23 -13.00
N VAL A 54 -9.84 9.10 -12.33
CA VAL A 54 -10.21 9.61 -10.99
C VAL A 54 -11.55 10.35 -11.04
N TYR A 55 -11.73 11.19 -12.06
CA TYR A 55 -12.97 11.94 -12.27
C TYR A 55 -14.18 11.02 -12.53
N THR A 56 -14.01 9.94 -13.31
CA THR A 56 -15.09 8.97 -13.55
C THR A 56 -15.41 8.14 -12.32
N GLN A 57 -14.39 7.75 -11.54
CA GLN A 57 -14.58 6.98 -10.31
C GLN A 57 -15.49 7.70 -9.31
N ALA A 58 -15.32 9.02 -9.17
CA ALA A 58 -16.09 9.82 -8.21
C ALA A 58 -17.58 9.98 -8.57
N ARG A 59 -18.02 9.55 -9.76
CA ARG A 59 -19.37 9.86 -10.30
C ARG A 59 -20.13 8.67 -10.86
N THR A 60 -19.57 7.47 -10.80
CA THR A 60 -20.20 6.27 -11.38
C THR A 60 -20.69 5.36 -10.28
N GLU A 61 -21.97 5.01 -10.32
CA GLU A 61 -22.55 3.95 -9.50
C GLU A 61 -22.37 2.62 -10.23
N GLY A 62 -21.61 1.70 -9.64
CA GLY A 62 -21.27 0.42 -10.25
C GLY A 62 -19.76 0.19 -10.31
N THR A 63 -19.30 -0.85 -9.64
CA THR A 63 -17.88 -1.13 -9.44
C THR A 63 -17.54 -2.51 -9.98
N GLN A 64 -16.34 -2.64 -10.55
CA GLN A 64 -15.75 -3.88 -11.03
C GLN A 64 -14.37 -4.06 -10.39
N PRO A 65 -13.89 -5.30 -10.24
CA PRO A 65 -12.53 -5.53 -9.77
C PRO A 65 -11.51 -4.83 -10.68
N ILE A 66 -10.44 -4.32 -10.07
CA ILE A 66 -9.35 -3.68 -10.79
C ILE A 66 -8.69 -4.63 -11.80
N ASN A 67 -8.23 -4.11 -12.95
CA ASN A 67 -7.50 -4.92 -13.93
C ASN A 67 -6.23 -5.53 -13.28
N PRO A 68 -5.95 -6.84 -13.44
CA PRO A 68 -4.81 -7.50 -12.80
C PRO A 68 -3.46 -6.87 -13.16
N VAL A 69 -3.29 -6.35 -14.38
CA VAL A 69 -2.04 -5.67 -14.78
C VAL A 69 -1.84 -4.40 -13.98
N LEU A 70 -2.91 -3.66 -13.71
CA LEU A 70 -2.86 -2.43 -12.94
C LEU A 70 -2.60 -2.72 -11.46
N ALA A 71 -3.23 -3.77 -10.91
CA ALA A 71 -3.00 -4.22 -9.54
C ALA A 71 -1.54 -4.63 -9.31
N ILE A 72 -0.96 -5.43 -10.22
CA ILE A 72 0.45 -5.84 -10.14
C ILE A 72 1.38 -4.62 -10.24
N ALA A 73 1.09 -3.68 -11.15
CA ALA A 73 1.91 -2.50 -11.30
C ALA A 73 1.85 -1.57 -10.08
N GLU A 74 0.66 -1.36 -9.52
CA GLU A 74 0.46 -0.59 -8.30
C GLU A 74 1.20 -1.22 -7.12
N ASP A 75 1.09 -2.54 -6.95
CA ASP A 75 1.77 -3.27 -5.88
C ASP A 75 3.29 -3.19 -6.03
N ALA A 76 3.82 -3.36 -7.26
CA ALA A 76 5.24 -3.19 -7.53
C ALA A 76 5.73 -1.75 -7.25
N ILE A 77 4.96 -0.73 -7.63
CA ILE A 77 5.34 0.67 -7.40
C ILE A 77 5.31 1.00 -5.90
N THR A 78 4.24 0.60 -5.21
CA THR A 78 4.06 0.93 -3.79
C THR A 78 5.08 0.23 -2.91
N THR A 79 5.41 -1.04 -3.19
CA THR A 79 6.48 -1.77 -2.50
C THR A 79 7.86 -1.21 -2.81
N THR A 80 8.20 -0.98 -4.08
CA THR A 80 9.51 -0.45 -4.48
C THR A 80 9.77 0.94 -3.90
N LEU A 81 8.73 1.79 -3.85
CA LEU A 81 8.86 3.15 -3.35
C LEU A 81 8.53 3.28 -1.85
N ALA A 82 8.28 2.16 -1.16
CA ALA A 82 7.84 2.10 0.24
C ALA A 82 6.73 3.12 0.54
N LEU A 83 5.74 3.18 -0.35
CA LEU A 83 4.60 4.06 -0.19
C LEU A 83 3.71 3.52 0.93
N PRO A 84 3.07 4.40 1.71
CA PRO A 84 2.17 3.96 2.76
C PRO A 84 0.99 3.19 2.18
N PRO A 85 0.42 2.24 2.95
CA PRO A 85 -0.77 1.52 2.55
C PRO A 85 -1.93 2.52 2.43
N SER A 86 -2.23 2.96 1.21
CA SER A 86 -3.44 3.74 0.92
C SER A 86 -4.66 2.82 0.92
N ASN A 87 -5.85 3.36 1.22
CA ASN A 87 -7.12 2.65 1.03
C ASN A 87 -7.25 2.22 -0.44
N ARG A 88 -6.79 1.02 -0.78
CA ARG A 88 -6.79 0.47 -2.13
C ARG A 88 -8.25 0.25 -2.54
N PRO A 89 -8.78 0.97 -3.53
CA PRO A 89 -10.12 0.66 -4.02
C PRO A 89 -10.07 -0.70 -4.69
N GLN A 90 -10.57 -1.74 -4.00
CA GLN A 90 -10.63 -3.10 -4.53
C GLN A 90 -11.58 -3.20 -5.73
N GLN A 91 -12.46 -2.20 -5.90
CA GLN A 91 -13.39 -2.12 -7.00
C GLN A 91 -13.46 -0.68 -7.54
N VAL A 92 -13.41 -0.55 -8.86
CA VAL A 92 -13.38 0.72 -9.61
C VAL A 92 -14.41 0.70 -10.74
N ALA A 93 -14.84 1.87 -11.19
CA ALA A 93 -15.75 2.00 -12.31
C ALA A 93 -15.13 1.41 -13.60
N PRO A 94 -15.93 0.85 -14.52
CA PRO A 94 -15.41 0.19 -15.71
C PRO A 94 -14.52 1.10 -16.58
N LEU A 95 -14.93 2.37 -16.73
CA LEU A 95 -14.16 3.38 -17.48
C LEU A 95 -12.85 3.74 -16.79
N THR A 96 -12.84 3.77 -15.45
CA THR A 96 -11.62 4.00 -14.66
C THR A 96 -10.58 2.93 -14.94
N ASN A 97 -10.98 1.66 -15.01
CA ASN A 97 -10.10 0.54 -15.37
C ASN A 97 -9.45 0.75 -16.75
N TRP A 98 -10.24 1.14 -17.76
CA TRP A 98 -9.73 1.36 -19.12
C TRP A 98 -8.81 2.58 -19.20
N LEU A 99 -9.17 3.67 -18.51
CA LEU A 99 -8.38 4.89 -18.49
C LEU A 99 -7.05 4.70 -17.74
N TRP A 100 -7.05 4.04 -16.59
CA TRP A 100 -5.82 3.79 -15.82
C TRP A 100 -4.89 2.79 -16.51
N THR A 101 -5.42 1.77 -17.18
CA THR A 101 -4.60 0.89 -18.03
C THR A 101 -4.02 1.65 -19.22
N GLY A 102 -4.79 2.55 -19.83
CA GLY A 102 -4.30 3.49 -20.83
C GLY A 102 -3.17 4.39 -20.31
N ALA A 103 -3.29 4.92 -19.08
CA ALA A 103 -2.28 5.75 -18.43
C ALA A 103 -0.94 5.02 -18.21
N LEU A 104 -0.99 3.71 -17.96
CA LEU A 104 0.19 2.87 -17.78
C LEU A 104 0.89 2.58 -19.12
N VAL A 105 0.12 2.32 -20.18
CA VAL A 105 0.65 1.86 -21.47
C VAL A 105 1.04 3.00 -22.41
N ALA A 106 0.30 4.12 -22.42
CA ALA A 106 0.52 5.22 -23.36
C ALA A 106 1.94 5.84 -23.32
N PRO A 107 2.57 6.07 -22.16
CA PRO A 107 3.96 6.55 -22.08
C PRO A 107 4.96 5.59 -22.73
N ILE A 108 4.76 4.28 -22.58
CA ILE A 108 5.64 3.25 -23.14
C ILE A 108 5.55 3.25 -24.66
N ILE A 109 4.33 3.30 -25.20
CA ILE A 109 4.10 3.37 -26.66
C ILE A 109 4.72 4.63 -27.25
N LEU A 110 4.47 5.79 -26.64
CA LEU A 110 5.00 7.07 -27.14
C LEU A 110 6.53 7.13 -27.05
N SER A 111 7.13 6.67 -25.96
CA SER A 111 8.58 6.63 -25.79
C SER A 111 9.23 5.69 -26.80
N SER A 112 8.64 4.51 -27.01
CA SER A 112 9.12 3.54 -28.02
C SER A 112 9.06 4.12 -29.43
N TRP A 113 7.99 4.83 -29.76
CA TRP A 113 7.85 5.51 -31.05
C TRP A 113 8.87 6.63 -31.23
N GLN A 114 9.11 7.44 -30.19
CA GLN A 114 10.14 8.49 -30.23
C GLN A 114 11.55 7.92 -30.41
N LEU A 115 11.90 6.84 -29.70
CA LEU A 115 13.17 6.14 -29.86
C LEU A 115 13.34 5.60 -31.29
N TYR A 116 12.30 5.01 -31.86
CA TYR A 116 12.30 4.55 -33.25
C TYR A 116 12.58 5.68 -34.25
N LEU A 117 11.88 6.83 -34.11
CA LEU A 117 12.10 8.00 -34.96
C LEU A 117 13.51 8.57 -34.81
N LEU A 118 14.03 8.61 -33.59
CA LEU A 118 15.38 9.07 -33.30
C LEU A 118 16.43 8.15 -33.93
N ALA A 119 16.23 6.83 -33.86
CA ALA A 119 17.12 5.84 -34.47
C ALA A 119 17.14 5.90 -35.99
N LYS A 120 15.98 6.00 -36.64
CA LYS A 120 15.85 6.02 -38.10
C LYS A 120 16.24 7.35 -38.73
N THR A 121 15.86 8.46 -38.10
CA THR A 121 15.93 9.78 -38.74
C THR A 121 16.94 10.72 -38.08
N GLY A 122 17.40 10.39 -36.88
CA GLY A 122 18.23 11.25 -36.05
C GLY A 122 17.43 12.33 -35.32
N SER A 123 16.10 12.29 -35.33
CA SER A 123 15.26 13.31 -34.70
C SER A 123 13.91 12.74 -34.30
N THR A 124 13.46 13.03 -33.09
CA THR A 124 12.06 12.86 -32.66
C THR A 124 11.18 13.98 -33.25
N LEU A 125 9.87 13.92 -33.04
CA LEU A 125 8.95 14.97 -33.46
C LEU A 125 9.30 16.35 -32.87
N PRO A 126 9.51 16.51 -31.54
CA PRO A 126 9.89 17.82 -31.00
C PRO A 126 11.29 18.27 -31.44
N LYS A 127 12.27 17.34 -31.52
CA LYS A 127 13.61 17.68 -32.04
C LYS A 127 13.53 18.22 -33.48
N ARG A 128 12.59 17.75 -34.31
CA ARG A 128 12.37 18.35 -35.65
C ARG A 128 11.82 19.77 -35.60
N TRP A 129 10.86 20.06 -34.72
CA TRP A 129 10.29 21.41 -34.57
C TRP A 129 11.36 22.43 -34.19
N PHE A 130 12.32 22.02 -33.35
CA PHE A 130 13.44 22.85 -32.95
C PHE A 130 14.69 22.66 -33.82
N GLY A 131 14.61 21.96 -34.96
CA GLY A 131 15.71 21.76 -35.90
C GLY A 131 16.92 21.02 -35.31
N VAL A 132 16.76 20.18 -34.29
CA VAL A 132 17.81 19.42 -33.63
C VAL A 132 17.93 18.04 -34.26
N ARG A 133 19.16 17.59 -34.55
CA ARG A 133 19.42 16.24 -35.08
C ARG A 133 20.58 15.56 -34.38
N VAL A 134 20.42 14.28 -34.08
CA VAL A 134 21.44 13.38 -33.53
C VAL A 134 22.01 12.52 -34.66
N VAL A 135 23.33 12.56 -34.81
CA VAL A 135 24.06 11.86 -35.88
C VAL A 135 25.30 11.16 -35.34
N THR A 136 25.84 10.21 -36.11
CA THR A 136 27.15 9.61 -35.88
C THR A 136 28.27 10.53 -36.38
N ALA A 137 29.53 10.16 -36.13
CA ALA A 137 30.69 10.84 -36.71
C ALA A 137 30.70 10.86 -38.26
N ALA A 138 29.91 9.98 -38.91
CA ALA A 138 29.72 9.96 -40.36
C ALA A 138 28.55 10.85 -40.85
N GLY A 139 27.83 11.54 -39.95
CA GLY A 139 26.68 12.38 -40.29
C GLY A 139 25.37 11.63 -40.54
N ASN A 140 25.39 10.29 -40.45
CA ASN A 140 24.22 9.44 -40.62
C ASN A 140 23.46 9.24 -39.30
N PRO A 141 22.15 8.93 -39.34
CA PRO A 141 21.38 8.50 -38.17
C PRO A 141 22.07 7.35 -37.43
N ALA A 142 22.01 7.37 -36.09
CA ALA A 142 22.82 6.49 -35.25
C ALA A 142 22.35 5.02 -35.18
N GLY A 143 21.14 4.71 -35.67
CA GLY A 143 20.57 3.36 -35.61
C GLY A 143 20.15 2.96 -34.19
N MET A 144 19.43 1.84 -34.08
CA MET A 144 18.73 1.47 -32.84
C MET A 144 19.68 1.19 -31.67
N ARG A 145 20.77 0.44 -31.90
CA ARG A 145 21.71 0.05 -30.84
C ARG A 145 22.32 1.27 -30.12
N ARG A 146 22.83 2.25 -30.88
CA ARG A 146 23.44 3.45 -30.31
C ARG A 146 22.41 4.35 -29.65
N ILE A 147 21.20 4.45 -30.20
CA ILE A 147 20.13 5.25 -29.58
C ILE A 147 19.62 4.62 -28.27
N LEU A 148 19.50 3.29 -28.19
CA LEU A 148 19.15 2.63 -26.93
C LEU A 148 20.24 2.87 -25.87
N LEU A 149 21.52 2.71 -26.23
CA LEU A 149 22.63 3.03 -25.32
C LEU A 149 22.62 4.50 -24.90
N ARG A 150 22.35 5.41 -25.84
CA ARG A 150 22.27 6.86 -25.60
C ARG A 150 21.14 7.20 -24.63
N GLU A 151 19.92 6.79 -24.93
CA GLU A 151 18.74 7.27 -24.23
C GLU A 151 18.44 6.43 -22.98
N VAL A 152 18.39 5.10 -23.11
CA VAL A 152 17.98 4.20 -22.03
C VAL A 152 19.06 4.14 -20.95
N VAL A 153 20.32 3.95 -21.35
CA VAL A 153 21.43 3.82 -20.39
C VAL A 153 21.99 5.20 -20.01
N GLY A 154 22.35 6.01 -21.00
CA GLY A 154 23.03 7.27 -20.78
C GLY A 154 22.16 8.39 -20.22
N ALA A 155 21.06 8.72 -20.91
CA ALA A 155 20.28 9.91 -20.62
C ALA A 155 19.30 9.72 -19.44
N TRP A 156 18.76 8.50 -19.27
CA TRP A 156 17.78 8.20 -18.21
C TRP A 156 18.31 7.22 -17.17
N GLY A 157 18.89 6.09 -17.59
CA GLY A 157 19.26 5.00 -16.70
C GLY A 157 20.23 5.40 -15.60
N VAL A 158 21.39 5.95 -15.96
CA VAL A 158 22.41 6.33 -14.96
C VAL A 158 21.97 7.50 -14.08
N PRO A 159 21.43 8.63 -14.60
CA PRO A 159 20.96 9.72 -13.74
C PRO A 159 19.89 9.28 -12.75
N LEU A 160 18.87 8.52 -13.21
CA LEU A 160 17.81 8.04 -12.34
C LEU A 160 18.29 6.99 -11.34
N LEU A 161 19.24 6.12 -11.70
CA LEU A 161 19.84 5.17 -10.77
C LEU A 161 20.61 5.89 -9.66
N VAL A 162 21.42 6.91 -10.01
CA VAL A 162 22.13 7.72 -9.02
C VAL A 162 21.14 8.46 -8.13
N ALA A 163 20.10 9.07 -8.71
CA ALA A 163 19.04 9.74 -7.94
C ALA A 163 18.33 8.78 -6.99
N TYR A 164 18.02 7.57 -7.44
CA TYR A 164 17.38 6.53 -6.64
C TYR A 164 18.28 6.09 -5.47
N ILE A 165 19.57 5.84 -5.70
CA ILE A 165 20.53 5.47 -4.65
C ILE A 165 20.64 6.61 -3.63
N LEU A 166 20.82 7.86 -4.07
CA LEU A 166 20.89 9.02 -3.18
C LEU A 166 19.61 9.17 -2.35
N TRP A 167 18.45 9.01 -2.97
CA TRP A 167 17.15 9.06 -2.29
C TRP A 167 17.00 7.93 -1.28
N HIS A 168 17.25 6.68 -1.67
CA HIS A 168 17.06 5.48 -0.86
C HIS A 168 17.91 5.45 0.41
N PHE A 169 19.15 5.92 0.32
CA PHE A 169 20.06 6.03 1.47
C PHE A 169 19.99 7.37 2.21
N SER A 170 19.15 8.31 1.75
CA SER A 170 18.94 9.57 2.47
C SER A 170 17.97 9.40 3.65
N SER A 171 18.09 10.28 4.63
CA SER A 171 17.07 10.45 5.70
C SER A 171 15.72 10.93 5.18
N THR A 172 15.60 11.26 3.89
CA THR A 172 14.38 11.81 3.27
C THR A 172 13.53 10.77 2.54
N PHE A 173 13.97 9.52 2.48
CA PHE A 173 13.13 8.41 2.01
C PHE A 173 11.95 8.18 2.98
N PRO A 174 10.70 7.96 2.49
CA PRO A 174 10.28 7.66 1.11
C PRO A 174 9.69 8.87 0.35
N SER A 175 10.09 10.11 0.67
CA SER A 175 9.45 11.28 0.06
C SER A 175 9.65 11.34 -1.46
N LEU A 176 8.55 11.23 -2.22
CA LEU A 176 8.57 11.27 -3.68
C LEU A 176 9.04 12.63 -4.21
N GLY A 177 8.78 13.72 -3.47
CA GLY A 177 9.28 15.05 -3.80
C GLY A 177 10.81 15.13 -3.83
N MET A 178 11.50 14.46 -2.89
CA MET A 178 12.96 14.40 -2.88
C MET A 178 13.50 13.50 -3.98
N LEU A 179 12.85 12.36 -4.26
CA LEU A 179 13.21 11.52 -5.41
C LEU A 179 13.12 12.31 -6.72
N ALA A 180 12.05 13.07 -6.92
CA ALA A 180 11.88 13.96 -8.07
C ALA A 180 12.95 15.06 -8.10
N GLY A 181 13.27 15.65 -6.94
CA GLY A 181 14.35 16.63 -6.79
C GLY A 181 15.73 16.09 -7.19
N PHE A 182 16.12 14.93 -6.65
CA PHE A 182 17.38 14.27 -7.02
C PHE A 182 17.40 13.85 -8.49
N SER A 183 16.28 13.36 -9.02
CA SER A 183 16.14 13.03 -10.45
C SER A 183 16.35 14.26 -11.33
N LEU A 184 15.74 15.39 -10.97
CA LEU A 184 15.92 16.65 -11.68
C LEU A 184 17.37 17.15 -11.60
N LEU A 185 17.99 17.10 -10.42
CA LEU A 185 19.37 17.54 -10.21
C LEU A 185 20.37 16.71 -11.03
N THR A 186 20.23 15.38 -11.01
CA THR A 186 21.10 14.47 -11.78
C THR A 186 20.92 14.64 -13.28
N LEU A 187 19.68 14.78 -13.77
CA LEU A 187 19.39 15.08 -15.19
C LEU A 187 19.92 16.44 -15.63
N LEU A 188 19.79 17.49 -14.79
CA LEU A 188 20.36 18.81 -15.07
C LEU A 188 21.89 18.77 -15.07
N GLY A 189 22.51 18.06 -14.14
CA GLY A 189 23.96 17.85 -14.10
C GLY A 189 24.47 17.18 -15.37
N GLU A 190 23.77 16.16 -15.85
CA GLU A 190 24.04 15.46 -17.11
C GLU A 190 23.93 16.42 -18.31
N GLY A 191 22.91 17.28 -18.35
CA GLY A 191 22.76 18.32 -19.37
C GLY A 191 23.86 19.39 -19.36
N ILE A 192 24.31 19.80 -18.17
CA ILE A 192 25.35 20.82 -17.98
C ILE A 192 26.74 20.30 -18.39
N SER A 193 26.98 18.98 -18.31
CA SER A 193 28.26 18.35 -18.70
C SER A 193 28.73 18.74 -20.11
N ALA A 194 27.81 19.04 -21.03
CA ALA A 194 28.14 19.50 -22.39
C ALA A 194 28.86 20.85 -22.43
N ARG A 195 28.79 21.69 -21.39
CA ARG A 195 29.53 22.97 -21.32
C ARG A 195 31.03 22.76 -21.10
N PHE A 196 31.41 21.66 -20.47
CA PHE A 196 32.80 21.37 -20.09
C PHE A 196 33.53 20.53 -21.15
N ASN A 197 32.81 19.96 -22.12
CA ASN A 197 33.41 19.18 -23.19
C ASN A 197 33.75 20.06 -24.41
N ARG A 198 34.99 19.99 -24.90
CA ARG A 198 35.47 20.70 -26.10
C ARG A 198 34.61 20.43 -27.35
N TYR A 199 33.96 19.26 -27.41
CA TYR A 199 33.06 18.85 -28.50
C TYR A 199 31.57 19.11 -28.21
N ARG A 200 31.24 19.82 -27.10
CA ARG A 200 29.87 20.12 -26.64
C ARG A 200 28.95 18.90 -26.54
N ARG A 201 29.51 17.74 -26.20
CA ARG A 201 28.75 16.49 -26.01
C ARG A 201 28.32 16.34 -24.56
N CYS A 202 27.07 15.96 -24.34
CA CYS A 202 26.64 15.45 -23.04
C CYS A 202 27.26 14.07 -22.81
N TRP A 203 27.23 13.62 -21.57
CA TRP A 203 27.74 12.31 -21.20
C TRP A 203 27.04 11.18 -21.95
N HIS A 204 25.71 11.23 -22.12
CA HIS A 204 24.99 10.24 -22.94
C HIS A 204 25.39 10.23 -24.42
N ASP A 205 25.76 11.40 -24.98
CA ASP A 205 26.23 11.50 -26.36
C ASP A 205 27.64 10.89 -26.51
N LEU A 206 28.48 11.03 -25.48
CA LEU A 206 29.81 10.44 -25.40
C LEU A 206 29.74 8.91 -25.36
N LEU A 207 28.91 8.36 -24.46
CA LEU A 207 28.69 6.91 -24.33
C LEU A 207 28.26 6.25 -25.63
N ALA A 208 27.35 6.89 -26.37
CA ALA A 208 26.82 6.35 -27.62
C ALA A 208 27.65 6.70 -28.87
N GLY A 209 28.70 7.51 -28.73
CA GLY A 209 29.48 8.03 -29.86
C GLY A 209 28.64 8.84 -30.85
N THR A 210 27.73 9.67 -30.35
CA THR A 210 26.79 10.48 -31.14
C THR A 210 27.06 11.98 -30.97
N TYR A 211 26.50 12.78 -31.88
CA TYR A 211 26.67 14.23 -31.94
C TYR A 211 25.33 14.90 -32.19
N VAL A 212 25.09 16.01 -31.51
CA VAL A 212 23.91 16.85 -31.74
C VAL A 212 24.30 17.99 -32.68
N VAL A 213 23.62 18.08 -33.81
CA VAL A 213 23.85 19.07 -34.87
C VAL A 213 22.58 19.84 -35.20
N ASP A 214 22.77 21.03 -35.78
CA ASP A 214 21.67 21.81 -36.33
C ASP A 214 21.21 21.19 -37.66
N ALA A 215 19.94 20.80 -37.73
CA ALA A 215 19.33 20.21 -38.93
C ALA A 215 19.34 21.17 -40.13
N ASN A 216 19.45 22.49 -39.87
CA ASN A 216 19.46 23.53 -40.90
C ASN A 216 20.87 23.96 -41.36
N ARG A 217 21.95 23.40 -40.78
CA ARG A 217 23.33 23.66 -41.22
C ARG A 217 23.95 22.42 -41.88
N SER A 218 24.79 22.63 -42.89
CA SER A 218 25.51 21.53 -43.55
C SER A 218 26.53 20.90 -42.60
N TYR A 219 26.52 19.56 -42.51
CA TYR A 219 27.43 18.76 -41.68
C TYR A 219 28.92 19.07 -41.94
N ALA A 220 29.25 19.49 -43.16
CA ALA A 220 30.59 19.90 -43.60
C ALA A 220 31.17 21.09 -42.80
N ALA A 221 30.34 22.00 -42.28
CA ALA A 221 30.81 23.15 -41.50
C ALA A 221 31.31 22.75 -40.09
N LEU A 222 30.93 21.58 -39.58
CA LEU A 222 31.36 21.08 -38.26
C LEU A 222 32.72 20.36 -38.34
N LEU A 223 32.98 19.66 -39.46
CA LEU A 223 34.28 19.03 -39.75
C LEU A 223 35.41 20.04 -39.93
N GLY A 224 35.11 21.27 -40.40
CA GLY A 224 36.09 22.35 -40.50
C GLY A 224 36.73 22.76 -39.17
N ASN A 225 36.01 22.59 -38.06
CA ASN A 225 36.49 22.83 -36.69
C ASN A 225 36.96 21.55 -35.97
N LEU A 226 36.90 20.39 -36.64
CA LEU A 226 37.33 19.07 -36.14
C LEU A 226 38.63 18.60 -36.79
N ARG A 227 39.49 19.49 -37.29
CA ARG A 227 40.88 19.11 -37.53
C ARG A 227 41.50 18.78 -36.16
N PRO A 228 42.03 17.56 -35.95
CA PRO A 228 42.85 17.30 -34.79
C PRO A 228 44.04 18.27 -34.85
N ALA A 229 44.36 18.91 -33.73
CA ALA A 229 45.72 19.42 -33.56
C ALA A 229 46.63 18.19 -33.64
N THR A 230 47.41 18.09 -34.71
CA THR A 230 48.57 17.21 -34.76
C THR A 230 49.50 17.65 -33.64
N SER A 231 49.45 16.97 -32.50
CA SER A 231 50.55 17.00 -31.54
C SER A 231 51.73 16.29 -32.17
N PRO A 232 52.94 16.88 -32.13
CA PRO A 232 54.12 16.30 -32.75
C PRO A 232 54.54 15.11 -31.90
N LEU A 233 54.73 13.96 -32.53
CA LEU A 233 55.79 13.01 -32.18
C LEU A 233 55.69 11.82 -33.14
N ILE A 234 56.77 11.69 -33.92
CA ILE A 234 57.25 10.48 -34.59
C ILE A 234 56.50 10.08 -35.87
N SER A 235 57.05 10.51 -37.01
CA SER A 235 57.43 9.53 -38.04
C SER A 235 58.57 10.10 -38.89
N GLN A 236 59.75 9.57 -38.62
CA GLN A 236 60.97 9.68 -39.40
C GLN A 236 60.75 8.98 -40.75
N TYR A 237 61.47 9.47 -41.78
CA TYR A 237 61.58 8.93 -43.15
C TYR A 237 60.49 9.33 -44.17
N ALA A 238 60.75 10.45 -44.85
CA ALA A 238 60.45 10.58 -46.28
C ALA A 238 61.46 9.73 -47.08
N PRO A 239 61.21 9.45 -48.38
CA PRO A 239 61.98 10.27 -49.32
C PRO A 239 61.34 10.56 -50.70
N TYR A 240 61.93 11.56 -51.37
CA TYR A 240 61.95 11.94 -52.79
C TYR A 240 60.66 12.55 -53.42
N ALA A 241 60.64 13.89 -53.62
CA ALA A 241 61.10 14.66 -54.80
C ALA A 241 59.98 14.80 -55.86
N ALA A 242 59.66 15.92 -56.51
CA ALA A 242 60.24 17.26 -56.64
C ALA A 242 59.13 18.28 -57.04
N HIS A 243 59.39 19.57 -56.81
CA HIS A 243 58.69 20.75 -57.37
C HIS A 243 58.98 20.93 -58.89
N PRO A 244 58.59 22.03 -59.57
CA PRO A 244 57.39 22.91 -59.57
C PRO A 244 56.79 22.99 -61.01
N VAL A 245 55.67 23.63 -61.35
CA VAL A 245 55.49 25.06 -61.70
C VAL A 245 54.07 25.17 -62.32
N SER A 246 53.39 26.28 -62.01
CA SER A 246 52.04 26.68 -62.46
C SER A 246 52.04 27.21 -63.92
N PRO A 247 51.10 28.06 -64.37
CA PRO A 247 49.63 27.97 -64.49
C PRO A 247 49.18 28.25 -65.95
N THR A 248 47.94 27.92 -66.35
CA THR A 248 47.08 28.89 -67.09
C THR A 248 45.65 28.41 -67.31
N VAL A 249 44.78 29.41 -67.29
CA VAL A 249 43.32 29.44 -67.33
C VAL A 249 42.73 28.91 -68.64
N THR A 250 41.61 28.20 -68.58
CA THR A 250 40.53 28.34 -69.60
C THR A 250 39.20 27.84 -69.07
N MET A 251 38.16 28.65 -69.33
CA MET A 251 36.81 28.47 -68.82
C MET A 251 36.12 27.22 -69.37
N ALA A 252 35.47 26.45 -68.50
CA ALA A 252 34.52 25.41 -68.90
C ALA A 252 33.24 25.50 -68.05
N THR A 253 32.20 25.99 -68.70
CA THR A 253 30.81 25.54 -68.67
C THR A 253 30.23 25.02 -67.35
N ALA A 254 29.24 25.76 -66.85
CA ALA A 254 28.35 25.36 -65.78
C ALA A 254 27.64 24.02 -66.09
N VAL A 255 28.01 22.96 -65.39
CA VAL A 255 27.18 21.77 -65.19
C VAL A 255 26.52 21.90 -63.82
N LEU A 256 25.23 22.23 -63.81
CA LEU A 256 24.39 22.23 -62.61
C LEU A 256 24.39 20.82 -61.98
N PRO A 257 24.82 20.63 -60.72
CA PRO A 257 24.57 19.38 -60.03
C PRO A 257 23.09 19.30 -59.69
N ARG A 258 22.43 18.35 -60.36
CA ARG A 258 21.05 17.88 -60.18
C ARG A 258 20.67 17.89 -58.68
N LYS A 259 19.66 18.70 -58.30
CA LYS A 259 18.98 18.60 -56.99
C LYS A 259 18.51 17.15 -56.80
N ARG A 260 19.16 16.37 -55.93
CA ARG A 260 18.60 15.10 -55.43
C ARG A 260 17.32 15.45 -54.67
N GLN A 261 16.18 15.18 -55.29
CA GLN A 261 14.87 15.32 -54.68
C GLN A 261 14.81 14.45 -53.41
N LYS A 262 14.25 15.02 -52.34
CA LYS A 262 13.96 14.30 -51.09
C LYS A 262 13.10 13.05 -51.43
N PRO A 263 13.34 11.89 -50.80
CA PRO A 263 12.45 10.75 -50.96
C PRO A 263 11.12 11.12 -50.31
N ASP A 264 10.15 11.46 -51.16
CA ASP A 264 8.78 11.75 -50.80
C ASP A 264 8.09 10.40 -50.60
N TRP A 265 8.10 9.91 -49.35
CA TRP A 265 7.68 8.54 -49.01
C TRP A 265 6.27 8.20 -49.52
N TRP A 266 5.38 9.19 -49.62
CA TRP A 266 4.04 8.98 -50.16
C TRP A 266 4.02 8.79 -51.69
N ARG A 267 4.93 9.46 -52.42
CA ARG A 267 5.17 9.19 -53.84
C ARG A 267 5.99 7.94 -54.07
N TRP A 268 6.94 7.61 -53.18
CA TRP A 268 7.74 6.39 -53.25
C TRP A 268 6.89 5.15 -52.97
N MET A 269 5.96 5.23 -52.01
CA MET A 269 4.96 4.17 -51.78
C MET A 269 4.03 3.98 -52.98
N ARG A 270 3.60 5.07 -53.63
CA ARG A 270 2.83 5.00 -54.88
C ARG A 270 3.64 4.52 -56.09
N ARG A 271 4.96 4.77 -56.12
CA ARG A 271 5.86 4.31 -57.20
C ARG A 271 6.31 2.86 -57.04
N ASN A 272 6.42 2.36 -55.82
CA ASN A 272 6.90 1.01 -55.51
C ASN A 272 5.88 0.24 -54.65
N PRO A 273 4.64 0.03 -55.14
CA PRO A 273 3.60 -0.63 -54.37
C PRO A 273 3.99 -2.04 -53.92
N GLY A 274 4.77 -2.77 -54.74
CA GLY A 274 5.26 -4.11 -54.40
C GLY A 274 6.13 -4.16 -53.13
N PHE A 275 7.04 -3.20 -52.93
CA PHE A 275 7.92 -3.17 -51.74
C PHE A 275 7.16 -2.79 -50.47
N VAL A 276 6.15 -1.92 -50.58
CA VAL A 276 5.32 -1.49 -49.46
C VAL A 276 4.40 -2.63 -49.01
N ILE A 277 3.79 -3.32 -49.97
CA ILE A 277 3.01 -4.52 -49.73
C ILE A 277 3.91 -5.58 -49.08
N LEU A 278 5.11 -5.85 -49.61
CA LEU A 278 6.07 -6.79 -49.03
C LEU A 278 6.43 -6.46 -47.57
N PHE A 279 6.60 -5.17 -47.24
CA PHE A 279 6.97 -4.77 -45.88
C PHE A 279 5.79 -4.90 -44.90
N ILE A 280 4.58 -4.54 -45.34
CA ILE A 280 3.36 -4.73 -44.55
C ILE A 280 3.09 -6.23 -44.36
N THR A 281 3.24 -7.05 -45.41
CA THR A 281 3.07 -8.50 -45.31
C THR A 281 4.14 -9.15 -44.45
N LEU A 282 5.39 -8.70 -44.49
CA LEU A 282 6.43 -9.19 -43.58
C LEU A 282 6.18 -8.79 -42.13
N SER A 283 5.69 -7.58 -41.87
CA SER A 283 5.37 -7.12 -40.51
C SER A 283 4.13 -7.81 -39.95
N SER A 284 3.09 -8.00 -40.77
CA SER A 284 1.92 -8.78 -40.37
C SER A 284 2.29 -10.26 -40.18
N MET A 285 3.14 -10.82 -41.03
CA MET A 285 3.63 -12.19 -40.90
C MET A 285 4.51 -12.38 -39.66
N ALA A 286 5.34 -11.40 -39.29
CA ALA A 286 6.10 -11.43 -38.05
C ALA A 286 5.20 -11.32 -36.80
N ALA A 287 4.16 -10.48 -36.85
CA ALA A 287 3.17 -10.40 -35.77
C ALA A 287 2.39 -11.71 -35.62
N VAL A 288 1.98 -12.32 -36.75
CA VAL A 288 1.31 -13.63 -36.78
C VAL A 288 2.25 -14.74 -36.30
N LEU A 289 3.52 -14.73 -36.69
CA LEU A 289 4.52 -15.69 -36.19
C LEU A 289 4.78 -15.49 -34.69
N GLY A 290 4.82 -14.24 -34.21
CA GLY A 290 4.99 -13.94 -32.79
C GLY A 290 3.81 -14.45 -31.95
N THR A 291 2.58 -14.24 -32.42
CA THR A 291 1.40 -14.80 -31.76
C THR A 291 1.40 -16.33 -31.86
N LEU A 292 1.77 -16.91 -33.00
CA LEU A 292 1.78 -18.36 -33.19
C LEU A 292 2.85 -19.04 -32.33
N VAL A 293 4.07 -18.51 -32.28
CA VAL A 293 5.15 -18.99 -31.40
C VAL A 293 4.78 -18.78 -29.92
N GLY A 294 4.24 -17.62 -29.55
CA GLY A 294 3.76 -17.36 -28.19
C GLY A 294 2.65 -18.33 -27.78
N THR A 295 1.73 -18.63 -28.70
CA THR A 295 0.66 -19.60 -28.51
C THR A 295 1.23 -21.03 -28.41
N GLN A 296 2.24 -21.38 -29.21
CA GLN A 296 2.92 -22.68 -29.12
C GLN A 296 3.67 -22.85 -27.79
N VAL A 297 4.41 -21.83 -27.34
CA VAL A 297 5.07 -21.85 -26.02
C VAL A 297 4.05 -21.99 -24.90
N TYR A 298 2.93 -21.24 -24.98
CA TYR A 298 1.84 -21.38 -24.02
C TYR A 298 1.23 -22.78 -24.04
N ILE A 299 0.90 -23.33 -25.23
CA ILE A 299 0.37 -24.68 -25.40
C ILE A 299 1.35 -25.72 -24.86
N GLN A 300 2.63 -25.60 -25.17
CA GLN A 300 3.67 -26.54 -24.73
C GLN A 300 3.90 -26.46 -23.22
N THR A 301 3.87 -25.25 -22.64
CA THR A 301 3.92 -25.07 -21.19
C THR A 301 2.70 -25.70 -20.51
N GLN A 302 1.51 -25.50 -21.08
CA GLN A 302 0.27 -26.14 -20.61
C GLN A 302 0.32 -27.66 -20.76
N ALA A 303 0.86 -28.17 -21.86
CA ALA A 303 1.02 -29.60 -22.11
C ALA A 303 1.99 -30.23 -21.10
N ASN A 304 3.14 -29.60 -20.85
CA ASN A 304 4.10 -30.04 -19.83
C ASN A 304 3.47 -30.06 -18.43
N GLN A 305 2.69 -29.04 -18.07
CA GLN A 305 1.96 -29.02 -16.80
C GLN A 305 0.91 -30.13 -16.71
N ARG A 306 0.19 -30.42 -17.80
CA ARG A 306 -0.77 -31.54 -17.85
C ARG A 306 -0.07 -32.89 -17.67
N GLN A 307 1.06 -33.10 -18.34
CA GLN A 307 1.85 -34.32 -18.22
C GLN A 307 2.38 -34.52 -16.79
N LEU A 308 2.90 -33.45 -16.16
CA LEU A 308 3.34 -33.49 -14.76
C LEU A 308 2.16 -33.83 -13.82
N ARG A 309 0.97 -33.23 -14.03
CA ARG A 309 -0.23 -33.56 -13.26
C ARG A 309 -0.67 -35.01 -13.46
N GLN A 310 -0.58 -35.54 -14.67
CA GLN A 310 -0.91 -36.95 -14.94
C GLN A 310 0.07 -37.90 -14.23
N GLN A 311 1.37 -37.60 -14.25
CA GLN A 311 2.38 -38.37 -13.52
C GLN A 311 2.12 -38.32 -12.01
N ASN A 312 1.87 -37.14 -11.45
CA ASN A 312 1.54 -36.98 -10.03
C ASN A 312 0.25 -37.72 -9.64
N SER A 313 -0.78 -37.66 -10.49
CA SER A 313 -2.04 -38.35 -10.27
C SER A 313 -1.90 -39.87 -10.33
N GLN A 314 -1.07 -40.40 -11.25
CA GLN A 314 -0.75 -41.83 -11.30
C GLN A 314 0.02 -42.29 -10.06
N GLN A 315 1.04 -41.54 -9.63
CA GLN A 315 1.76 -41.82 -8.39
C GLN A 315 0.83 -41.77 -7.17
N PHE A 316 -0.06 -40.78 -7.13
CA PHE A 316 -1.09 -40.67 -6.10
C PHE A 316 -1.99 -41.92 -6.05
N LEU A 317 -2.52 -42.37 -7.20
CA LEU A 317 -3.38 -43.57 -7.27
C LEU A 317 -2.65 -44.83 -6.77
N GLU A 318 -1.36 -45.00 -7.10
CA GLU A 318 -0.56 -46.12 -6.61
C GLU A 318 -0.39 -46.07 -5.07
N LEU A 319 -0.16 -44.88 -4.51
CA LEU A 319 -0.03 -44.70 -3.06
C LEU A 319 -1.35 -44.91 -2.33
N VAL A 320 -2.47 -44.43 -2.88
CA VAL A 320 -3.81 -44.65 -2.31
C VAL A 320 -4.13 -46.14 -2.27
N GLN A 321 -3.76 -46.90 -3.31
CA GLN A 321 -3.97 -48.35 -3.32
C GLN A 321 -3.24 -49.03 -2.16
N LYS A 322 -2.01 -48.59 -1.82
CA LYS A 322 -1.24 -49.09 -0.68
C LYS A 322 -1.81 -48.70 0.69
N LEU A 323 -2.59 -47.63 0.75
CA LEU A 323 -3.20 -47.12 1.99
C LEU A 323 -4.64 -47.62 2.21
N SER A 324 -5.21 -48.38 1.26
CA SER A 324 -6.56 -48.93 1.41
C SER A 324 -6.63 -50.02 2.50
N ASP A 325 -7.74 -50.07 3.23
CA ASP A 325 -7.94 -51.01 4.35
C ASP A 325 -7.83 -52.49 3.95
N ASN A 326 -8.11 -52.81 2.69
CA ASN A 326 -8.07 -54.16 2.14
C ASN A 326 -6.70 -54.55 1.52
N ALA A 327 -5.72 -53.64 1.51
CA ALA A 327 -4.40 -53.94 0.96
C ALA A 327 -3.55 -54.73 1.98
N PRO A 328 -2.86 -55.82 1.57
CA PRO A 328 -1.98 -56.60 2.44
C PRO A 328 -0.66 -55.84 2.65
N THR A 329 -0.70 -54.72 3.36
CA THR A 329 0.44 -53.83 3.58
C THR A 329 0.83 -53.79 5.04
N THR A 330 2.14 -53.76 5.29
CA THR A 330 2.69 -53.60 6.65
C THR A 330 2.56 -52.14 7.13
N VAL A 331 2.58 -51.92 8.45
CA VAL A 331 2.56 -50.57 9.05
C VAL A 331 3.72 -49.71 8.51
N GLU A 332 4.89 -50.31 8.26
CA GLU A 332 6.06 -49.65 7.70
C GLU A 332 5.86 -49.20 6.24
N GLU A 333 5.15 -49.99 5.43
CA GLU A 333 4.80 -49.61 4.05
C GLU A 333 3.76 -48.50 4.02
N ARG A 334 2.77 -48.54 4.91
CA ARG A 334 1.79 -47.45 5.09
C ARG A 334 2.49 -46.17 5.50
N ARG A 335 3.44 -46.23 6.43
CA ARG A 335 4.28 -45.09 6.84
C ARG A 335 5.00 -44.46 5.65
N LYS A 336 5.68 -45.27 4.83
CA LYS A 336 6.36 -44.80 3.62
C LYS A 336 5.39 -44.15 2.63
N ALA A 337 4.21 -44.75 2.44
CA ALA A 337 3.20 -44.20 1.55
C ALA A 337 2.68 -42.83 2.03
N ILE A 338 2.42 -42.67 3.35
CA ILE A 338 2.04 -41.39 3.95
C ILE A 338 3.11 -40.33 3.73
N THR A 339 4.38 -40.65 4.00
CA THR A 339 5.47 -39.68 3.77
C THR A 339 5.61 -39.30 2.29
N ALA A 340 5.41 -40.27 1.38
CA ALA A 340 5.45 -40.01 -0.05
C ALA A 340 4.30 -39.09 -0.51
N LEU A 341 3.10 -39.22 0.06
CA LEU A 341 1.97 -38.33 -0.23
C LEU A 341 2.33 -36.86 0.03
N GLY A 342 3.08 -36.55 1.09
CA GLY A 342 3.49 -35.17 1.40
C GLY A 342 4.48 -34.57 0.40
N THR A 343 5.22 -35.43 -0.32
CA THR A 343 6.17 -34.98 -1.35
C THR A 343 5.50 -34.69 -2.69
N ILE A 344 4.30 -35.23 -2.93
CA ILE A 344 3.58 -35.05 -4.19
C ILE A 344 2.94 -33.67 -4.22
N ASN A 345 3.25 -32.91 -5.26
CA ASN A 345 2.61 -31.62 -5.52
C ASN A 345 1.24 -31.80 -6.20
N ASP A 346 0.30 -32.45 -5.51
CA ASP A 346 -1.08 -32.69 -5.95
C ASP A 346 -2.07 -32.33 -4.83
N PRO A 347 -3.06 -31.45 -5.09
CA PRO A 347 -4.12 -31.14 -4.13
C PRO A 347 -4.88 -32.37 -3.59
N GLN A 348 -4.99 -33.46 -4.37
CA GLN A 348 -5.64 -34.69 -3.93
C GLN A 348 -4.83 -35.42 -2.85
N ALA A 349 -3.49 -35.42 -2.97
CA ALA A 349 -2.60 -36.00 -1.97
C ALA A 349 -2.68 -35.23 -0.64
N LEU A 350 -2.74 -33.90 -0.70
CA LEU A 350 -2.92 -33.05 0.49
C LEU A 350 -4.27 -33.27 1.16
N GLN A 351 -5.34 -33.40 0.37
CA GLN A 351 -6.65 -33.73 0.89
C GLN A 351 -6.65 -35.09 1.59
N MET A 352 -6.06 -36.11 0.96
CA MET A 352 -5.95 -37.46 1.54
C MET A 352 -5.19 -37.46 2.87
N LEU A 353 -4.07 -36.71 2.97
CA LEU A 353 -3.35 -36.57 4.24
C LEU A 353 -4.21 -35.97 5.35
N VAL A 354 -5.03 -34.96 5.02
CA VAL A 354 -5.95 -34.34 5.98
C VAL A 354 -7.10 -35.28 6.35
N ASP A 355 -7.60 -36.07 5.40
CA ASP A 355 -8.65 -37.06 5.66
C ASP A 355 -8.13 -38.20 6.54
N LEU A 356 -6.90 -38.68 6.29
CA LEU A 356 -6.20 -39.67 7.11
C LEU A 356 -5.96 -39.17 8.54
N LEU A 357 -5.59 -37.89 8.72
CA LEU A 357 -5.40 -37.29 10.05
C LEU A 357 -6.65 -37.46 10.95
N GLY A 358 -7.85 -37.46 10.37
CA GLY A 358 -9.09 -37.65 11.10
C GLY A 358 -9.58 -39.11 11.19
N GLN A 359 -9.02 -40.02 10.40
CA GLN A 359 -9.48 -41.42 10.35
C GLN A 359 -8.52 -42.36 11.07
N GLU A 360 -7.24 -42.01 11.14
CA GLU A 360 -6.20 -42.85 11.68
C GLU A 360 -6.27 -42.95 13.21
N THR A 361 -6.13 -44.17 13.72
CA THR A 361 -6.16 -44.46 15.17
C THR A 361 -4.83 -45.00 15.68
N ASP A 362 -3.95 -45.47 14.79
CA ASP A 362 -2.61 -45.93 15.15
C ASP A 362 -1.73 -44.71 15.53
N PRO A 363 -1.20 -44.65 16.77
CA PRO A 363 -0.36 -43.54 17.22
C PRO A 363 0.89 -43.30 16.36
N LEU A 364 1.50 -44.36 15.81
CA LEU A 364 2.70 -44.28 14.99
C LEU A 364 2.41 -43.67 13.62
N LEU A 365 1.29 -44.08 13.01
CA LEU A 365 0.85 -43.53 11.73
C LEU A 365 0.36 -42.09 11.90
N LEU A 366 -0.33 -41.79 13.00
CA LEU A 366 -0.77 -40.42 13.33
C LEU A 366 0.42 -39.47 13.48
N ASP A 367 1.49 -39.88 14.19
CA ASP A 367 2.73 -39.11 14.29
C ASP A 367 3.35 -38.89 12.91
N THR A 368 3.38 -39.92 12.06
CA THR A 368 3.88 -39.82 10.68
C THR A 368 3.05 -38.82 9.86
N ILE A 369 1.72 -38.85 9.97
CA ILE A 369 0.84 -37.92 9.27
C ILE A 369 1.11 -36.49 9.74
N GLN A 370 1.22 -36.27 11.06
CA GLN A 370 1.51 -34.94 11.62
C GLN A 370 2.87 -34.40 11.16
N GLN A 371 3.91 -35.23 11.17
CA GLN A 371 5.24 -34.88 10.65
C GLN A 371 5.19 -34.55 9.15
N THR A 372 4.43 -35.34 8.38
CA THR A 372 4.26 -35.12 6.94
C THR A 372 3.54 -33.80 6.67
N ILE A 373 2.47 -33.50 7.40
CA ILE A 373 1.74 -32.23 7.34
C ILE A 373 2.66 -31.05 7.70
N ALA A 374 3.44 -31.18 8.77
CA ALA A 374 4.42 -30.17 9.16
C ALA A 374 5.47 -29.90 8.06
N SER A 375 5.99 -30.96 7.43
CA SER A 375 7.00 -30.84 6.36
C SER A 375 6.43 -30.29 5.04
N THR A 376 5.14 -30.53 4.77
CA THR A 376 4.44 -30.01 3.59
C THR A 376 4.34 -28.47 3.65
N GLY A 377 4.22 -27.95 4.87
CA GLY A 377 4.14 -26.53 5.21
C GLY A 377 2.77 -25.92 4.92
N LEU A 378 2.74 -24.60 4.75
CA LEU A 378 1.50 -23.79 4.67
C LEU A 378 0.56 -24.15 3.49
N ARG A 379 1.04 -24.91 2.50
CA ARG A 379 0.23 -25.38 1.35
C ARG A 379 -0.97 -26.25 1.76
N VAL A 380 -0.90 -26.90 2.92
CA VAL A 380 -1.97 -27.77 3.43
C VAL A 380 -3.08 -26.98 4.15
N ILE A 381 -2.84 -25.73 4.54
CA ILE A 381 -3.79 -24.90 5.30
C ILE A 381 -5.18 -24.80 4.64
N PRO A 382 -5.33 -24.57 3.32
CA PRO A 382 -6.64 -24.50 2.68
C PRO A 382 -7.44 -25.82 2.78
N HIS A 383 -6.75 -26.97 2.87
CA HIS A 383 -7.39 -28.28 3.06
C HIS A 383 -7.78 -28.49 4.52
N LEU A 384 -6.87 -28.18 5.46
CA LEU A 384 -7.14 -28.23 6.90
C LEU A 384 -8.32 -27.32 7.29
N ARG A 385 -8.35 -26.09 6.75
CA ARG A 385 -9.46 -25.15 6.95
C ARG A 385 -10.80 -25.73 6.49
N ARG A 386 -10.85 -26.26 5.25
CA ARG A 386 -12.09 -26.84 4.71
C ARG A 386 -12.56 -28.04 5.53
N SER A 387 -11.64 -28.90 5.93
CA SER A 387 -11.93 -30.04 6.79
C SER A 387 -12.46 -29.59 8.15
N ASN A 388 -11.78 -28.66 8.82
CA ASN A 388 -12.19 -28.08 10.10
C ASN A 388 -13.61 -27.48 10.04
N GLN A 389 -13.91 -26.70 9.01
CA GLN A 389 -15.25 -26.13 8.78
C GLN A 389 -16.31 -27.21 8.51
N SER A 390 -15.98 -28.21 7.69
CA SER A 390 -16.90 -29.30 7.37
C SER A 390 -17.23 -30.15 8.61
N ILE A 391 -16.23 -30.46 9.43
CA ILE A 391 -16.41 -31.24 10.66
C ILE A 391 -17.21 -30.45 11.69
N ALA A 392 -16.92 -29.14 11.84
CA ALA A 392 -17.68 -28.25 12.71
C ALA A 392 -19.18 -28.22 12.34
N ASN A 393 -19.49 -28.02 11.05
CA ASN A 393 -20.87 -28.03 10.58
C ASN A 393 -21.57 -29.38 10.81
N ALA A 394 -20.84 -30.49 10.67
CA ALA A 394 -21.38 -31.82 10.97
C ALA A 394 -21.65 -32.02 12.47
N LEU A 395 -20.78 -31.51 13.35
CA LEU A 395 -20.96 -31.55 14.80
C LEU A 395 -22.21 -30.79 15.24
N ASP A 396 -22.47 -29.62 14.65
CA ASP A 396 -23.69 -28.85 14.97
C ASP A 396 -24.97 -29.60 14.62
N TYR A 397 -24.95 -30.41 13.56
CA TYR A 397 -26.09 -31.27 13.19
C TYR A 397 -26.23 -32.46 14.16
N VAL A 398 -25.12 -33.15 14.45
CA VAL A 398 -25.11 -34.35 15.31
C VAL A 398 -25.39 -34.01 16.77
N ARG A 399 -25.12 -32.79 17.24
CA ARG A 399 -25.46 -32.33 18.59
C ARG A 399 -26.94 -32.52 18.95
N TYR A 400 -27.83 -32.51 17.96
CA TYR A 400 -29.27 -32.73 18.14
C TYR A 400 -29.71 -34.20 17.90
N SER A 401 -28.77 -35.07 17.54
CA SER A 401 -28.98 -36.50 17.29
C SER A 401 -28.52 -37.33 18.50
N SER A 402 -29.31 -38.31 18.92
CA SER A 402 -29.13 -39.11 20.14
C SER A 402 -27.97 -40.13 20.08
N LYS A 403 -26.93 -39.91 19.26
CA LYS A 403 -25.83 -40.86 19.03
C LYS A 403 -24.50 -40.35 19.62
N PRO A 404 -24.14 -40.74 20.86
CA PRO A 404 -22.94 -40.23 21.53
C PRO A 404 -21.63 -40.68 20.87
N GLU A 405 -21.58 -41.86 20.24
CA GLU A 405 -20.37 -42.37 19.59
C GLU A 405 -19.95 -41.52 18.38
N GLU A 406 -20.89 -41.15 17.51
CA GLU A 406 -20.62 -40.29 16.33
C GLU A 406 -20.12 -38.90 16.76
N LEU A 407 -20.67 -38.36 17.86
CA LEU A 407 -20.23 -37.08 18.45
C LEU A 407 -18.76 -37.12 18.86
N THR A 408 -18.34 -38.17 19.59
CA THR A 408 -16.96 -38.32 20.05
C THR A 408 -15.96 -38.42 18.90
N LEU A 409 -16.30 -39.16 17.84
CA LEU A 409 -15.45 -39.32 16.67
C LEU A 409 -15.26 -37.99 15.92
N HIS A 410 -16.35 -37.26 15.66
CA HIS A 410 -16.26 -35.96 14.98
C HIS A 410 -15.47 -34.93 15.80
N GLN A 411 -15.55 -35.00 17.12
CA GLN A 411 -14.77 -34.13 17.99
C GLN A 411 -13.27 -34.46 17.97
N GLN A 412 -12.89 -35.73 18.08
CA GLN A 412 -11.48 -36.15 17.95
C GLN A 412 -10.89 -35.69 16.62
N ARG A 413 -11.67 -35.79 15.54
CA ARG A 413 -11.30 -35.29 14.21
C ARG A 413 -11.07 -33.79 14.19
N LEU A 414 -12.00 -33.03 14.78
CA LEU A 414 -11.87 -31.58 14.87
C LEU A 414 -10.60 -31.20 15.64
N GLU A 415 -10.36 -31.82 16.79
CA GLU A 415 -9.17 -31.58 17.61
C GLU A 415 -7.87 -31.92 16.86
N ALA A 416 -7.84 -33.00 16.09
CA ALA A 416 -6.68 -33.35 15.27
C ALA A 416 -6.39 -32.26 14.21
N THR A 417 -7.42 -31.75 13.53
CA THR A 417 -7.25 -30.62 12.59
C THR A 417 -6.79 -29.34 13.30
N GLN A 418 -7.32 -29.05 14.49
CA GLN A 418 -6.96 -27.88 15.28
C GLN A 418 -5.50 -27.94 15.74
N ARG A 419 -5.06 -29.09 16.27
CA ARG A 419 -3.65 -29.33 16.65
C ARG A 419 -2.72 -29.17 15.46
N ALA A 420 -3.09 -29.73 14.30
CA ALA A 420 -2.29 -29.59 13.08
C ALA A 420 -2.16 -28.12 12.64
N ILE A 421 -3.26 -27.35 12.66
CA ILE A 421 -3.22 -25.92 12.35
C ILE A 421 -2.36 -25.17 13.38
N ALA A 422 -2.59 -25.37 14.68
CA ALA A 422 -1.84 -24.71 15.75
C ALA A 422 -0.33 -24.98 15.66
N ASN A 423 0.06 -26.24 15.39
CA ASN A 423 1.45 -26.63 15.18
C ASN A 423 2.06 -25.91 13.97
N LEU A 424 1.34 -25.84 12.85
CA LEU A 424 1.80 -25.11 11.66
C LEU A 424 1.98 -23.61 11.95
N LEU A 425 1.05 -22.98 12.67
CA LEU A 425 1.16 -21.57 13.06
C LEU A 425 2.39 -21.32 13.95
N SER A 426 2.69 -22.24 14.86
CA SER A 426 3.87 -22.16 15.73
C SER A 426 5.17 -22.35 14.94
N ILE A 427 5.25 -23.38 14.09
CA ILE A 427 6.46 -23.69 13.28
C ILE A 427 6.78 -22.56 12.30
N TYR A 428 5.76 -22.00 11.64
CA TYR A 428 5.91 -20.97 10.62
C TYR A 428 5.72 -19.55 11.16
N SER A 429 5.95 -19.34 12.46
CA SER A 429 5.94 -18.02 13.11
C SER A 429 6.71 -16.96 12.29
N GLY A 430 6.06 -15.83 12.03
CA GLY A 430 6.60 -14.71 11.23
C GLY A 430 6.51 -14.89 9.71
N HIS A 431 6.11 -16.07 9.22
CA HIS A 431 6.00 -16.40 7.80
C HIS A 431 4.57 -16.75 7.38
N LEU A 432 3.58 -16.12 8.01
CA LEU A 432 2.14 -16.42 7.83
C LEU A 432 1.41 -15.41 6.93
N ASN A 433 2.14 -14.57 6.20
CA ASN A 433 1.55 -13.55 5.35
C ASN A 433 0.68 -14.18 4.24
N GLY A 434 -0.58 -13.79 4.15
CA GLY A 434 -1.53 -14.30 3.16
C GLY A 434 -2.13 -15.68 3.50
N VAL A 435 -1.85 -16.23 4.69
CA VAL A 435 -2.52 -17.43 5.18
C VAL A 435 -3.94 -17.09 5.59
N ASP A 436 -4.93 -17.79 5.02
CA ASP A 436 -6.36 -17.54 5.27
C ASP A 436 -7.02 -18.69 6.05
N LEU A 437 -7.26 -18.42 7.33
CA LEU A 437 -7.96 -19.26 8.30
C LEU A 437 -9.31 -18.62 8.70
N SER A 438 -9.91 -17.80 7.84
CA SER A 438 -11.20 -17.18 8.12
C SER A 438 -12.28 -18.23 8.40
N ARG A 439 -13.11 -17.98 9.41
CA ARG A 439 -14.21 -18.86 9.88
C ARG A 439 -13.75 -20.27 10.27
N THR A 440 -12.51 -20.44 10.72
CA THR A 440 -12.04 -21.71 11.29
C THR A 440 -12.34 -21.79 12.78
N ILE A 441 -12.58 -22.99 13.30
CA ILE A 441 -12.75 -23.24 14.73
C ILE A 441 -11.44 -23.76 15.28
N LEU A 442 -10.77 -22.94 16.07
CA LEU A 442 -9.46 -23.19 16.68
C LEU A 442 -9.49 -23.22 18.21
N GLY A 443 -10.57 -22.81 18.89
CA GLY A 443 -10.57 -22.67 20.36
C GLY A 443 -11.87 -23.08 21.06
N GLU A 444 -12.77 -23.80 20.40
CA GLU A 444 -14.05 -24.16 21.01
C GLU A 444 -14.09 -25.58 21.56
N ASN A 445 -14.56 -25.73 22.81
CA ASN A 445 -15.07 -26.99 23.31
C ASN A 445 -16.56 -27.10 22.98
N LEU A 446 -16.87 -27.94 22.01
CA LEU A 446 -18.25 -28.21 21.61
C LEU A 446 -18.96 -29.20 22.56
N THR A 447 -18.25 -29.80 23.54
CA THR A 447 -18.79 -30.73 24.55
C THR A 447 -18.01 -30.68 25.89
N ASP A 448 -18.63 -31.17 26.96
CA ASP A 448 -18.01 -31.47 28.28
C ASP A 448 -17.08 -32.71 28.20
N SER A 449 -16.09 -32.65 27.31
CA SER A 449 -15.03 -33.65 27.24
C SER A 449 -14.11 -33.54 28.48
N ALA A 450 -13.62 -34.67 28.98
CA ALA A 450 -12.78 -34.72 30.20
C ALA A 450 -11.40 -34.04 30.03
N LEU A 451 -10.94 -33.83 28.79
CA LEU A 451 -9.71 -33.12 28.43
C LEU A 451 -9.97 -32.19 27.25
N PRO A 452 -10.47 -30.97 27.50
CA PRO A 452 -10.74 -29.99 26.46
C PRO A 452 -9.48 -29.62 25.67
N PHE A 453 -9.59 -29.51 24.34
CA PHE A 453 -8.51 -28.95 23.54
C PHE A 453 -8.30 -27.47 23.90
N ALA A 454 -7.05 -27.10 24.17
CA ALA A 454 -6.64 -25.73 24.43
C ALA A 454 -5.70 -25.26 23.32
N LEU A 455 -6.09 -24.16 22.64
CA LEU A 455 -5.23 -23.50 21.68
C LEU A 455 -4.08 -22.81 22.42
N PHE A 456 -2.84 -23.15 22.08
CA PHE A 456 -1.65 -22.55 22.67
C PHE A 456 -0.73 -21.98 21.58
N LEU A 457 -0.65 -20.65 21.52
CA LEU A 457 0.13 -19.89 20.55
C LEU A 457 0.93 -18.77 21.21
N ASP A 458 1.39 -18.98 22.45
CA ASP A 458 2.16 -17.98 23.19
C ASP A 458 3.47 -17.63 22.45
N ASN A 459 3.78 -16.33 22.38
CA ASN A 459 4.94 -15.74 21.71
C ASN A 459 5.05 -16.06 20.21
N VAL A 460 3.96 -16.47 19.57
CA VAL A 460 3.93 -16.70 18.12
C VAL A 460 3.72 -15.39 17.36
N ASN A 461 4.47 -15.20 16.27
CA ASN A 461 4.29 -14.09 15.35
C ASN A 461 3.28 -14.48 14.26
N LEU A 462 2.08 -13.95 14.41
CA LEU A 462 0.89 -14.14 13.57
C LEU A 462 0.69 -12.99 12.58
N SER A 463 1.71 -12.17 12.30
CA SER A 463 1.61 -11.04 11.38
C SER A 463 1.19 -11.44 9.97
N GLY A 464 0.21 -10.75 9.39
CA GLY A 464 -0.26 -10.95 8.01
C GLY A 464 -1.27 -12.09 7.82
N ILE A 465 -1.68 -12.77 8.90
CA ILE A 465 -2.69 -13.84 8.84
C ILE A 465 -4.11 -13.28 8.74
N GLN A 466 -4.98 -13.98 8.01
CA GLN A 466 -6.42 -13.67 7.94
C GLN A 466 -7.21 -14.65 8.80
N LEU A 467 -7.87 -14.14 9.83
CA LEU A 467 -8.68 -14.89 10.81
C LEU A 467 -10.08 -14.30 10.95
N ARG A 468 -10.63 -13.77 9.85
CA ARG A 468 -11.95 -13.13 9.86
C ARG A 468 -13.02 -14.12 10.29
N GLY A 469 -13.77 -13.80 11.35
CA GLY A 469 -14.79 -14.68 11.92
C GLY A 469 -14.25 -16.02 12.44
N ALA A 470 -12.93 -16.19 12.60
CA ALA A 470 -12.37 -17.40 13.18
C ALA A 470 -12.66 -17.46 14.69
N ASN A 471 -12.80 -18.67 15.23
CA ASN A 471 -13.05 -18.91 16.63
C ASN A 471 -11.77 -19.35 17.35
N LEU A 472 -11.22 -18.47 18.16
CA LEU A 472 -10.04 -18.64 19.01
C LEU A 472 -10.41 -18.49 20.50
N ASN A 473 -11.65 -18.82 20.87
CA ASN A 473 -12.11 -18.76 22.26
C ASN A 473 -11.15 -19.55 23.18
N GLN A 474 -11.00 -19.11 24.42
CA GLN A 474 -10.19 -19.77 25.47
C GLN A 474 -8.71 -20.00 25.10
N GLY A 475 -8.24 -19.52 23.94
CA GLY A 475 -6.87 -19.73 23.48
C GLY A 475 -5.86 -18.90 24.29
N SER A 476 -4.70 -19.49 24.55
CA SER A 476 -3.53 -18.78 25.05
C SER A 476 -2.77 -18.17 23.88
N LEU A 477 -2.73 -16.84 23.85
CA LEU A 477 -2.16 -15.99 22.80
C LEU A 477 -1.22 -14.94 23.43
N ARG A 478 -0.56 -15.28 24.53
CA ARG A 478 0.24 -14.34 25.32
C ARG A 478 1.46 -13.89 24.53
N GLY A 479 1.80 -12.61 24.54
CA GLY A 479 2.98 -12.08 23.84
C GLY A 479 2.95 -12.27 22.32
N THR A 480 1.80 -12.60 21.72
CA THR A 480 1.67 -12.79 20.27
C THR A 480 1.89 -11.48 19.51
N GLN A 481 2.46 -11.57 18.31
CA GLN A 481 2.66 -10.42 17.42
C GLN A 481 1.72 -10.51 16.22
N TRP A 482 0.83 -9.54 16.05
CA TRP A 482 -0.17 -9.54 14.97
C TRP A 482 0.17 -8.58 13.83
N ARG A 483 1.27 -7.84 13.99
CA ARG A 483 1.77 -6.88 13.02
C ARG A 483 3.29 -6.92 12.98
N SER A 484 3.86 -6.94 11.79
CA SER A 484 5.31 -6.82 11.58
C SER A 484 5.63 -5.97 10.36
N VAL A 485 6.85 -5.46 10.31
CA VAL A 485 7.39 -4.77 9.12
C VAL A 485 7.55 -5.76 7.98
N GLY A 486 7.40 -5.25 6.75
CA GLY A 486 7.65 -6.04 5.55
C GLY A 486 9.12 -6.32 5.28
N GLU A 487 9.43 -6.66 4.03
CA GLU A 487 10.80 -6.94 3.61
C GLU A 487 11.70 -5.69 3.65
N ASP A 488 11.10 -4.52 3.49
CA ASP A 488 11.81 -3.24 3.52
C ASP A 488 12.24 -2.80 4.94
N ARG A 489 11.76 -3.52 5.97
CA ARG A 489 12.00 -3.30 7.40
C ARG A 489 11.58 -1.92 7.91
N ARG A 490 10.62 -1.27 7.25
CA ARG A 490 10.06 0.01 7.66
C ARG A 490 8.59 -0.18 8.06
N TRP A 491 8.12 0.71 8.92
CA TRP A 491 6.73 0.69 9.37
C TRP A 491 5.88 1.61 8.50
N ASN A 492 4.61 1.26 8.38
CA ASN A 492 3.59 2.02 7.66
C ASN A 492 3.87 2.10 6.16
N THR A 493 4.41 1.02 5.60
CA THR A 493 4.68 0.83 4.17
C THR A 493 3.73 -0.26 3.62
N ALA A 494 3.60 -0.32 2.30
CA ALA A 494 2.64 -1.21 1.64
C ALA A 494 2.90 -2.71 1.87
N ASP A 495 4.10 -3.10 2.27
CA ASP A 495 4.53 -4.47 2.54
C ASP A 495 4.42 -4.86 4.02
N ASP A 496 3.95 -3.96 4.89
CA ASP A 496 3.61 -4.27 6.29
C ASP A 496 2.71 -5.51 6.36
N ARG A 497 3.06 -6.46 7.22
CA ARG A 497 2.29 -7.67 7.44
C ARG A 497 1.31 -7.42 8.58
N ILE A 498 0.06 -7.15 8.23
CA ILE A 498 -0.99 -6.80 9.19
C ILE A 498 -2.01 -7.93 9.24
N ALA A 499 -2.23 -8.50 10.43
CA ALA A 499 -3.27 -9.51 10.62
C ALA A 499 -4.68 -8.91 10.60
N ASP A 500 -5.66 -9.76 10.28
CA ASP A 500 -7.07 -9.40 10.28
C ASP A 500 -7.88 -10.35 11.16
N LEU A 501 -8.39 -9.81 12.27
CA LEU A 501 -9.20 -10.50 13.28
C LEU A 501 -10.64 -9.97 13.31
N SER A 502 -11.11 -9.37 12.21
CA SER A 502 -12.47 -8.83 12.12
C SER A 502 -13.51 -9.94 12.36
N ASP A 503 -14.53 -9.66 13.16
CA ASP A 503 -15.58 -10.59 13.59
C ASP A 503 -15.08 -11.87 14.32
N ALA A 504 -13.79 -11.97 14.65
CA ALA A 504 -13.23 -13.13 15.31
C ALA A 504 -13.83 -13.35 16.71
N GLN A 505 -13.99 -14.61 17.11
CA GLN A 505 -14.40 -14.99 18.45
C GLN A 505 -13.15 -15.25 19.30
N LEU A 506 -12.98 -14.48 20.37
CA LEU A 506 -11.85 -14.48 21.30
C LEU A 506 -12.36 -14.51 22.75
N LYS A 507 -13.54 -15.11 22.98
CA LYS A 507 -14.15 -15.17 24.31
C LYS A 507 -13.23 -15.90 25.27
N ALA A 508 -12.95 -15.29 26.42
CA ALA A 508 -12.04 -15.83 27.44
C ALA A 508 -10.62 -16.16 26.93
N ALA A 509 -10.20 -15.61 25.79
CA ALA A 509 -8.84 -15.78 25.30
C ALA A 509 -7.84 -14.99 26.16
N ASN A 510 -6.61 -15.49 26.30
CA ASN A 510 -5.53 -14.82 27.01
C ASN A 510 -4.56 -14.16 26.03
N LEU A 511 -4.70 -12.84 25.87
CA LEU A 511 -3.90 -11.95 25.02
C LEU A 511 -2.97 -11.05 25.87
N THR A 512 -2.61 -11.48 27.08
CA THR A 512 -1.68 -10.74 27.95
C THR A 512 -0.40 -10.41 27.20
N GLU A 513 0.03 -9.14 27.24
CA GLU A 513 1.25 -8.63 26.58
C GLU A 513 1.28 -8.82 25.04
N ALA A 514 0.15 -9.16 24.40
CA ALA A 514 0.08 -9.28 22.94
C ALA A 514 0.24 -7.93 22.24
N ASN A 515 0.90 -7.91 21.09
CA ASN A 515 0.98 -6.74 20.22
C ASN A 515 -0.08 -6.82 19.13
N LEU A 516 -1.20 -6.14 19.38
CA LEU A 516 -2.37 -6.00 18.53
C LEU A 516 -2.42 -4.62 17.84
N SER A 517 -1.34 -3.84 17.86
CA SER A 517 -1.37 -2.44 17.42
C SER A 517 -1.70 -2.30 15.93
N ARG A 518 -2.60 -1.37 15.61
CA ARG A 518 -3.01 -0.99 14.24
C ARG A 518 -3.50 -2.15 13.38
N ILE A 519 -4.17 -3.14 13.99
CA ILE A 519 -4.82 -4.23 13.25
C ILE A 519 -6.33 -4.03 13.15
N ALA A 520 -6.99 -4.82 12.30
CA ALA A 520 -8.44 -4.84 12.18
C ALA A 520 -9.06 -5.89 13.12
N MET A 521 -9.95 -5.44 14.00
CA MET A 521 -10.71 -6.26 14.95
C MET A 521 -12.18 -5.78 15.07
N HIS A 522 -12.71 -5.14 14.02
CA HIS A 522 -14.09 -4.65 14.06
C HIS A 522 -15.06 -5.82 14.22
N GLY A 523 -16.09 -5.66 15.05
CA GLY A 523 -17.06 -6.71 15.35
C GLY A 523 -16.54 -7.91 16.16
N ALA A 524 -15.26 -7.93 16.55
CA ALA A 524 -14.69 -9.06 17.29
C ALA A 524 -15.36 -9.25 18.67
N ASN A 525 -15.49 -10.50 19.10
CA ASN A 525 -16.05 -10.85 20.42
C ASN A 525 -14.93 -11.25 21.38
N LEU A 526 -14.58 -10.34 22.28
CA LEU A 526 -13.55 -10.49 23.30
C LEU A 526 -14.14 -10.71 24.69
N THR A 527 -15.42 -11.09 24.82
CA THR A 527 -16.06 -11.23 26.14
C THR A 527 -15.23 -12.08 27.11
N HIS A 528 -15.00 -11.59 28.34
CA HIS A 528 -14.15 -12.25 29.34
C HIS A 528 -12.67 -12.48 28.97
N ALA A 529 -12.18 -11.92 27.86
CA ALA A 529 -10.76 -12.04 27.48
C ALA A 529 -9.84 -11.27 28.44
N ILE A 530 -8.58 -11.68 28.48
CA ILE A 530 -7.51 -11.05 29.27
C ILE A 530 -6.52 -10.38 28.32
N LEU A 531 -6.44 -9.06 28.36
CA LEU A 531 -5.62 -8.16 27.54
C LEU A 531 -4.68 -7.31 28.41
N ASN A 532 -4.37 -7.77 29.62
CA ASN A 532 -3.50 -7.03 30.55
C ASN A 532 -2.16 -6.71 29.87
N ARG A 533 -1.74 -5.45 29.95
CA ARG A 533 -0.50 -4.93 29.32
C ARG A 533 -0.37 -5.17 27.81
N ALA A 534 -1.45 -5.52 27.11
CA ALA A 534 -1.42 -5.66 25.66
C ALA A 534 -1.24 -4.28 24.99
N ASN A 535 -0.75 -4.28 23.75
CA ASN A 535 -0.64 -3.09 22.92
C ASN A 535 -1.73 -3.12 21.84
N LEU A 536 -2.77 -2.31 22.01
CA LEU A 536 -3.89 -2.08 21.08
C LEU A 536 -3.86 -0.67 20.46
N ALA A 537 -2.69 -0.01 20.43
CA ALA A 537 -2.58 1.34 19.93
C ALA A 537 -3.01 1.43 18.44
N GLY A 538 -3.94 2.32 18.14
CA GLY A 538 -4.49 2.53 16.80
C GLY A 538 -5.31 1.37 16.23
N THR A 539 -5.67 0.38 17.05
CA THR A 539 -6.45 -0.80 16.62
C THR A 539 -7.90 -0.42 16.34
N ASN A 540 -8.50 -1.04 15.32
CA ASN A 540 -9.92 -0.84 15.02
C ASN A 540 -10.77 -1.92 15.70
N LEU A 541 -11.47 -1.55 16.77
CA LEU A 541 -12.41 -2.36 17.55
C LEU A 541 -13.85 -1.82 17.43
N MET A 542 -14.18 -1.17 16.31
CA MET A 542 -15.54 -0.66 16.06
C MET A 542 -16.57 -1.78 16.19
N GLY A 543 -17.61 -1.56 17.01
CA GLY A 543 -18.67 -2.52 17.26
C GLY A 543 -18.24 -3.81 17.99
N ALA A 544 -16.99 -3.92 18.44
CA ALA A 544 -16.50 -5.10 19.14
C ALA A 544 -17.17 -5.27 20.52
N ASN A 545 -17.26 -6.52 20.99
CA ASN A 545 -17.77 -6.84 22.31
C ASN A 545 -16.63 -7.19 23.26
N LEU A 546 -16.22 -6.25 24.11
CA LEU A 546 -15.22 -6.40 25.16
C LEU A 546 -15.87 -6.54 26.55
N SER A 547 -17.14 -6.91 26.67
CA SER A 547 -17.80 -6.93 27.99
C SER A 547 -17.08 -7.88 28.97
N SER A 548 -16.89 -7.41 30.21
CA SER A 548 -16.19 -8.16 31.28
C SER A 548 -14.75 -8.58 30.93
N THR A 549 -14.06 -7.86 30.05
CA THR A 549 -12.63 -8.07 29.77
C THR A 549 -11.74 -7.49 30.86
N GLN A 550 -10.53 -8.03 30.99
CA GLN A 550 -9.46 -7.43 31.78
C GLN A 550 -8.46 -6.77 30.83
N ILE A 551 -8.28 -5.46 30.92
CA ILE A 551 -7.43 -4.65 30.04
C ILE A 551 -6.50 -3.78 30.92
N VAL A 552 -6.07 -4.31 32.07
CA VAL A 552 -5.32 -3.55 33.07
C VAL A 552 -3.95 -3.15 32.52
N GLY A 553 -3.63 -1.86 32.59
CA GLY A 553 -2.35 -1.29 32.15
C GLY A 553 -2.05 -1.48 30.66
N ALA A 554 -3.04 -1.75 29.82
CA ALA A 554 -2.83 -1.89 28.37
C ALA A 554 -2.67 -0.52 27.70
N ASN A 555 -2.01 -0.51 26.54
CA ASN A 555 -1.91 0.66 25.67
C ASN A 555 -3.02 0.62 24.63
N LEU A 556 -3.97 1.55 24.69
CA LEU A 556 -5.04 1.75 23.71
C LEU A 556 -5.02 3.18 23.12
N GLN A 557 -3.85 3.81 23.02
CA GLN A 557 -3.74 5.12 22.41
C GLN A 557 -4.30 5.11 20.99
N ASP A 558 -5.08 6.12 20.63
CA ASP A 558 -5.67 6.25 19.28
C ASP A 558 -6.56 5.07 18.84
N VAL A 559 -7.01 4.19 19.77
CA VAL A 559 -7.88 3.05 19.46
C VAL A 559 -9.26 3.53 18.95
N VAL A 560 -9.87 2.77 18.06
CA VAL A 560 -11.25 3.02 17.61
C VAL A 560 -12.19 2.02 18.26
N LEU A 561 -13.00 2.49 19.22
CA LEU A 561 -13.99 1.72 20.00
C LEU A 561 -15.42 2.23 19.76
N GLU A 562 -15.66 2.86 18.61
CA GLU A 562 -16.97 3.38 18.27
C GLU A 562 -18.03 2.26 18.28
N ASN A 563 -19.17 2.51 18.95
CA ASN A 563 -20.26 1.54 19.16
C ASN A 563 -19.84 0.23 19.87
N ALA A 564 -18.65 0.16 20.46
CA ALA A 564 -18.17 -1.05 21.14
C ALA A 564 -18.85 -1.25 22.51
N SER A 565 -18.92 -2.49 22.98
CA SER A 565 -19.41 -2.85 24.32
C SER A 565 -18.24 -3.11 25.26
N LEU A 566 -18.07 -2.30 26.29
CA LEU A 566 -17.08 -2.48 27.37
C LEU A 566 -17.76 -2.57 28.74
N THR A 567 -18.98 -3.13 28.78
CA THR A 567 -19.78 -3.22 30.01
C THR A 567 -19.07 -4.13 31.02
N GLY A 568 -18.82 -3.61 32.22
CA GLY A 568 -18.12 -4.35 33.28
C GLY A 568 -16.64 -4.65 32.99
N THR A 569 -16.02 -3.98 32.03
CA THR A 569 -14.59 -4.14 31.73
C THR A 569 -13.72 -3.53 32.82
N ASP A 570 -12.57 -4.14 33.09
CA ASP A 570 -11.51 -3.56 33.91
C ASP A 570 -10.45 -2.88 33.03
N LEU A 571 -10.44 -1.55 33.05
CA LEU A 571 -9.54 -0.63 32.34
C LEU A 571 -8.54 0.02 33.30
N ALA A 572 -8.35 -0.50 34.52
CA ALA A 572 -7.49 0.14 35.52
C ALA A 572 -6.09 0.44 34.96
N ALA A 573 -5.64 1.68 35.13
CA ALA A 573 -4.37 2.20 34.64
C ALA A 573 -4.10 2.05 33.12
N ALA A 574 -5.12 1.73 32.31
CA ALA A 574 -4.99 1.66 30.86
C ALA A 574 -4.81 3.06 30.25
N ASP A 575 -4.19 3.12 29.08
CA ASP A 575 -4.00 4.36 28.32
C ASP A 575 -4.92 4.41 27.11
N LEU A 576 -6.01 5.16 27.20
CA LEU A 576 -6.98 5.47 26.14
C LEU A 576 -6.81 6.92 25.64
N SER A 577 -5.61 7.50 25.72
CA SER A 577 -5.37 8.84 25.18
C SER A 577 -5.75 8.91 23.70
N ARG A 578 -6.51 9.93 23.30
CA ARG A 578 -7.01 10.14 21.92
C ARG A 578 -7.88 9.00 21.37
N ALA A 579 -8.38 8.09 22.22
CA ALA A 579 -9.27 7.03 21.77
C ALA A 579 -10.60 7.57 21.22
N ASN A 580 -11.18 6.89 20.23
CA ASN A 580 -12.55 7.15 19.77
C ASN A 580 -13.52 6.17 20.46
N LEU A 581 -14.24 6.64 21.47
CA LEU A 581 -15.24 5.94 22.27
C LEU A 581 -16.68 6.39 21.92
N ARG A 582 -16.89 6.98 20.74
CA ARG A 582 -18.22 7.48 20.34
C ARG A 582 -19.28 6.39 20.45
N ALA A 583 -20.36 6.67 21.18
CA ALA A 583 -21.46 5.73 21.42
C ALA A 583 -21.05 4.36 22.02
N ALA A 584 -19.88 4.28 22.66
CA ALA A 584 -19.43 3.07 23.35
C ALA A 584 -20.22 2.84 24.65
N ARG A 585 -20.44 1.57 25.02
CA ARG A 585 -21.18 1.15 26.22
C ARG A 585 -20.23 0.65 27.31
N LEU A 586 -19.86 1.53 28.24
CA LEU A 586 -18.95 1.32 29.36
C LEU A 586 -19.65 1.24 30.73
N GLY A 587 -20.96 0.94 30.76
CA GLY A 587 -21.70 0.79 32.01
C GLY A 587 -21.04 -0.20 32.97
N ARG A 588 -20.92 0.19 34.25
CA ARG A 588 -20.26 -0.58 35.32
C ARG A 588 -18.78 -0.94 35.05
N ALA A 589 -18.11 -0.30 34.11
CA ALA A 589 -16.67 -0.51 33.89
C ALA A 589 -15.85 0.02 35.09
N SER A 590 -14.72 -0.60 35.38
CA SER A 590 -13.71 -0.06 36.29
C SER A 590 -12.64 0.64 35.45
N ALA A 591 -12.54 1.96 35.52
CA ALA A 591 -11.57 2.80 34.83
C ALA A 591 -10.73 3.60 35.85
N LEU A 592 -10.29 2.92 36.91
CA LEU A 592 -9.50 3.50 37.99
C LEU A 592 -8.14 3.99 37.45
N GLY A 593 -7.86 5.29 37.60
CA GLY A 593 -6.61 5.89 37.15
C GLY A 593 -6.34 5.77 35.64
N THR A 594 -7.37 5.51 34.84
CA THR A 594 -7.25 5.38 33.38
C THR A 594 -6.94 6.73 32.74
N GLN A 595 -6.06 6.73 31.73
CA GLN A 595 -5.71 7.93 30.96
C GLN A 595 -6.67 8.04 29.77
N LEU A 596 -7.41 9.14 29.66
CA LEU A 596 -8.44 9.38 28.63
C LEU A 596 -8.29 10.80 28.02
N GLN A 597 -7.09 11.36 28.06
CA GLN A 597 -6.85 12.72 27.58
C GLN A 597 -7.16 12.80 26.08
N TYR A 598 -7.85 13.87 25.67
CA TYR A 598 -8.27 14.08 24.27
C TYR A 598 -9.15 12.97 23.68
N ALA A 599 -9.67 12.04 24.47
CA ALA A 599 -10.55 11.00 23.97
C ALA A 599 -11.89 11.58 23.46
N ASN A 600 -12.45 10.99 22.41
CA ASN A 600 -13.79 11.29 21.94
C ASN A 600 -14.78 10.28 22.51
N ALA A 601 -15.46 10.63 23.59
CA ALA A 601 -16.47 9.84 24.28
C ALA A 601 -17.89 10.41 24.07
N THR A 602 -18.15 11.06 22.93
CA THR A 602 -19.47 11.60 22.60
C THR A 602 -20.55 10.50 22.62
N ALA A 603 -21.70 10.76 23.25
CA ALA A 603 -22.84 9.86 23.37
C ALA A 603 -22.51 8.48 23.99
N SER A 604 -21.43 8.37 24.76
CA SER A 604 -21.05 7.12 25.43
C SER A 604 -21.84 6.89 26.72
N ASP A 605 -22.03 5.62 27.10
CA ASP A 605 -22.74 5.19 28.30
C ASP A 605 -21.75 4.70 29.36
N TRP A 606 -21.58 5.43 30.45
CA TRP A 606 -20.71 5.14 31.59
C TRP A 606 -21.50 4.92 32.89
N ARG A 607 -22.79 4.55 32.79
CA ARG A 607 -23.66 4.42 33.97
C ARG A 607 -23.08 3.48 35.01
N GLY A 608 -22.95 3.97 36.24
CA GLY A 608 -22.40 3.21 37.37
C GLY A 608 -20.93 2.79 37.21
N ALA A 609 -20.17 3.37 36.27
CA ALA A 609 -18.75 3.10 36.11
C ALA A 609 -17.92 3.73 37.24
N ASP A 610 -16.73 3.18 37.51
CA ASP A 610 -15.78 3.74 38.47
C ASP A 610 -14.58 4.35 37.74
N LEU A 611 -14.59 5.67 37.60
CA LEU A 611 -13.53 6.47 36.95
C LEU A 611 -12.68 7.22 37.99
N SER A 612 -12.63 6.74 39.23
CA SER A 612 -11.89 7.44 40.29
C SER A 612 -10.42 7.62 39.91
N GLY A 613 -9.93 8.86 39.99
CA GLY A 613 -8.58 9.25 39.62
C GLY A 613 -8.26 9.23 38.12
N ALA A 614 -9.23 8.99 37.24
CA ALA A 614 -9.00 9.01 35.79
C ALA A 614 -8.66 10.43 35.27
N ASP A 615 -7.94 10.52 34.16
CA ASP A 615 -7.60 11.78 33.50
C ASP A 615 -8.38 11.94 32.19
N LEU A 616 -9.46 12.74 32.24
CA LEU A 616 -10.33 13.10 31.12
C LEU A 616 -10.03 14.52 30.61
N SER A 617 -8.82 15.03 30.84
CA SER A 617 -8.45 16.38 30.39
C SER A 617 -8.57 16.50 28.87
N HIS A 618 -9.20 17.57 28.39
CA HIS A 618 -9.50 17.82 26.97
C HIS A 618 -10.39 16.77 26.28
N ALA A 619 -10.98 15.82 27.00
CA ALA A 619 -11.88 14.83 26.41
C ALA A 619 -13.20 15.47 25.93
N ASN A 620 -13.80 14.87 24.90
CA ASN A 620 -15.13 15.23 24.43
C ASN A 620 -16.17 14.22 24.94
N LEU A 621 -17.02 14.64 25.87
CA LEU A 621 -18.06 13.85 26.54
C LEU A 621 -19.47 14.38 26.24
N LYS A 622 -19.64 15.11 25.14
CA LYS A 622 -20.95 15.62 24.72
C LYS A 622 -21.99 14.50 24.68
N ASP A 623 -23.16 14.77 25.24
CA ASP A 623 -24.29 13.82 25.29
C ASP A 623 -23.97 12.48 25.98
N ALA A 624 -22.86 12.37 26.73
CA ALA A 624 -22.51 11.14 27.45
C ALA A 624 -23.37 10.95 28.71
N ASP A 625 -23.58 9.69 29.10
CA ASP A 625 -24.27 9.32 30.34
C ASP A 625 -23.28 8.82 31.38
N LEU A 626 -23.02 9.64 32.40
CA LEU A 626 -22.17 9.37 33.55
C LEU A 626 -23.01 9.24 34.84
N SER A 627 -24.31 8.95 34.74
CA SER A 627 -25.17 8.83 35.93
C SER A 627 -24.74 7.67 36.83
N ASP A 628 -24.88 7.89 38.14
CA ASP A 628 -24.49 6.96 39.21
C ASP A 628 -23.00 6.57 39.20
N SER A 629 -22.15 7.25 38.42
CA SER A 629 -20.72 6.94 38.32
C SER A 629 -19.91 7.45 39.51
N ARG A 630 -18.77 6.81 39.77
CA ARG A 630 -17.76 7.27 40.73
C ARG A 630 -16.69 8.04 39.99
N LEU A 631 -16.57 9.32 40.29
CA LEU A 631 -15.69 10.28 39.62
C LEU A 631 -14.75 10.97 40.63
N SER A 632 -14.45 10.32 41.75
CA SER A 632 -13.66 10.96 42.79
C SER A 632 -12.22 11.20 42.32
N GLY A 633 -11.74 12.43 42.42
CA GLY A 633 -10.38 12.78 41.99
C GLY A 633 -10.15 12.80 40.48
N VAL A 634 -11.20 12.71 39.66
CA VAL A 634 -11.08 12.74 38.19
C VAL A 634 -10.63 14.13 37.71
N SER A 635 -9.83 14.19 36.63
CA SER A 635 -9.48 15.46 35.97
C SER A 635 -10.38 15.67 34.74
N PHE A 636 -11.24 16.67 34.77
CA PHE A 636 -12.05 17.14 33.64
C PHE A 636 -11.52 18.46 33.05
N ARG A 637 -10.23 18.76 33.23
CA ARG A 637 -9.65 20.03 32.78
C ARG A 637 -9.88 20.24 31.29
N ASN A 638 -10.49 21.36 30.92
CA ASN A 638 -10.83 21.70 29.53
C ASN A 638 -11.68 20.64 28.79
N ALA A 639 -12.39 19.77 29.51
CA ALA A 639 -13.26 18.75 28.90
C ALA A 639 -14.57 19.38 28.37
N GLN A 640 -15.13 18.78 27.33
CA GLN A 640 -16.43 19.16 26.76
C GLN A 640 -17.52 18.25 27.36
N LEU A 641 -18.36 18.78 28.24
CA LEU A 641 -19.39 18.05 29.01
C LEU A 641 -20.81 18.55 28.68
N GLN A 642 -21.02 19.12 27.49
CA GLN A 642 -22.33 19.66 27.13
C GLN A 642 -23.36 18.54 27.02
N ASN A 643 -24.57 18.78 27.55
CA ASN A 643 -25.66 17.80 27.64
C ASN A 643 -25.29 16.48 28.32
N THR A 644 -24.20 16.43 29.09
CA THR A 644 -23.81 15.21 29.81
C THR A 644 -24.76 14.96 30.99
N ASN A 645 -25.12 13.70 31.23
CA ASN A 645 -25.86 13.28 32.41
C ASN A 645 -24.90 12.89 33.54
N LEU A 646 -24.86 13.66 34.62
CA LEU A 646 -24.07 13.42 35.84
C LEU A 646 -24.97 13.18 37.07
N ARG A 647 -26.21 12.74 36.86
CA ARG A 647 -27.14 12.49 37.97
C ARG A 647 -26.56 11.50 38.97
N ASN A 648 -26.65 11.83 40.26
CA ASN A 648 -26.13 11.05 41.39
C ASN A 648 -24.62 10.72 41.33
N ALA A 649 -23.84 11.33 40.42
CA ALA A 649 -22.43 11.02 40.28
C ALA A 649 -21.61 11.54 41.48
N ASP A 650 -20.55 10.82 41.84
CA ASP A 650 -19.64 11.21 42.92
C ASP A 650 -18.42 11.96 42.37
N LEU A 651 -18.48 13.28 42.37
CA LEU A 651 -17.47 14.20 41.86
C LEU A 651 -16.52 14.72 42.96
N ARG A 652 -16.42 14.05 44.12
CA ARG A 652 -15.56 14.50 45.21
C ARG A 652 -14.10 14.64 44.75
N LYS A 653 -13.52 15.82 44.91
CA LYS A 653 -12.15 16.16 44.48
C LYS A 653 -11.93 16.17 42.97
N ALA A 654 -12.99 16.18 42.16
CA ALA A 654 -12.87 16.35 40.72
C ALA A 654 -12.29 17.73 40.36
N ASP A 655 -11.44 17.79 39.33
CA ASP A 655 -10.92 19.05 38.78
C ASP A 655 -11.71 19.45 37.53
N LEU A 656 -12.54 20.49 37.64
CA LEU A 656 -13.44 20.95 36.59
C LEU A 656 -12.94 22.23 35.88
N ARG A 657 -11.69 22.63 36.08
CA ARG A 657 -11.19 23.91 35.54
C ARG A 657 -11.22 23.94 34.02
N GLY A 658 -11.89 24.95 33.46
CA GLY A 658 -12.06 25.13 32.01
C GLY A 658 -13.03 24.13 31.36
N ALA A 659 -13.68 23.27 32.14
CA ALA A 659 -14.68 22.35 31.62
C ALA A 659 -15.92 23.12 31.10
N GLN A 660 -16.49 22.63 29.99
CA GLN A 660 -17.67 23.20 29.36
C GLN A 660 -18.91 22.40 29.78
N LEU A 661 -19.68 22.90 30.74
CA LEU A 661 -20.80 22.18 31.36
C LEU A 661 -22.16 22.64 30.83
N VAL A 662 -22.23 23.32 29.68
CA VAL A 662 -23.50 23.87 29.17
C VAL A 662 -24.58 22.77 29.07
N GLN A 663 -25.72 22.98 29.73
CA GLN A 663 -26.85 22.02 29.79
C GLN A 663 -26.53 20.64 30.40
N THR A 664 -25.47 20.50 31.21
CA THR A 664 -25.20 19.28 31.97
C THR A 664 -26.26 19.07 33.07
N ASP A 665 -26.70 17.83 33.29
CA ASP A 665 -27.58 17.44 34.40
C ASP A 665 -26.75 16.96 35.60
N MET A 666 -26.71 17.72 36.69
CA MET A 666 -25.99 17.38 37.92
C MET A 666 -26.93 17.04 39.08
N GLN A 667 -28.17 16.62 38.81
CA GLN A 667 -29.12 16.36 39.89
C GLN A 667 -28.64 15.26 40.83
N GLY A 668 -28.60 15.55 42.14
CA GLY A 668 -28.16 14.59 43.16
C GLY A 668 -26.65 14.32 43.22
N ALA A 669 -25.84 14.98 42.37
CA ALA A 669 -24.39 14.80 42.35
C ALA A 669 -23.70 15.25 43.65
N ILE A 670 -22.58 14.63 43.99
CA ILE A 670 -21.80 14.90 45.22
C ILE A 670 -20.49 15.60 44.84
N LEU A 671 -20.35 16.89 45.17
CA LEU A 671 -19.20 17.70 44.75
C LEU A 671 -18.08 17.77 45.80
N PHE A 672 -18.46 17.77 47.08
CA PHE A 672 -17.54 17.97 48.19
C PHE A 672 -17.69 16.88 49.25
N LYS A 673 -16.64 16.65 50.04
CA LYS A 673 -16.73 15.81 51.24
C LYS A 673 -17.67 16.52 52.21
N SER A 674 -18.70 15.84 52.70
CA SER A 674 -19.54 16.38 53.77
C SER A 674 -18.64 16.66 54.98
N PRO A 675 -18.71 17.85 55.61
CA PRO A 675 -17.92 18.14 56.78
C PRO A 675 -18.24 17.08 57.85
N SER A 676 -17.24 16.29 58.24
CA SER A 676 -17.29 15.58 59.51
C SER A 676 -17.40 16.64 60.61
N PRO A 677 -18.25 16.44 61.64
CA PRO A 677 -18.39 17.42 62.72
C PRO A 677 -17.09 17.74 63.47
N ASP A 678 -15.99 17.01 63.23
CA ASP A 678 -14.73 17.12 63.99
C ASP A 678 -13.52 17.68 63.21
N GLN A 679 -13.68 18.31 62.04
CA GLN A 679 -12.53 18.93 61.34
C GLN A 679 -12.51 20.46 61.41
N PHE A 680 -11.59 20.96 62.26
CA PHE A 680 -11.13 22.34 62.34
C PHE A 680 -10.72 22.87 60.96
N ILE A 681 -11.52 23.82 60.47
CA ILE A 681 -11.36 24.73 59.33
C ILE A 681 -10.11 24.46 58.46
N GLN A 682 -10.31 23.74 57.36
CA GLN A 682 -9.51 23.94 56.14
C GLN A 682 -10.45 24.44 55.05
N ALA A 683 -10.08 25.55 54.41
CA ALA A 683 -10.81 26.11 53.29
C ALA A 683 -10.93 25.08 52.15
N PRO A 684 -12.08 24.98 51.48
CA PRO A 684 -12.24 24.06 50.35
C PRO A 684 -11.26 24.44 49.22
N PRO A 685 -10.65 23.46 48.52
CA PRO A 685 -9.78 23.74 47.38
C PRO A 685 -10.57 24.44 46.26
N GLU A 686 -9.92 25.41 45.60
CA GLU A 686 -10.39 26.29 44.52
C GLU A 686 -10.73 25.56 43.19
N ALA A 687 -11.38 24.38 43.24
CA ALA A 687 -11.50 23.47 42.09
C ALA A 687 -12.58 23.85 41.05
N MET A 688 -13.35 24.93 41.23
CA MET A 688 -14.48 25.30 40.34
C MET A 688 -14.45 26.71 39.74
N LEU A 689 -13.45 27.53 40.04
CA LEU A 689 -13.47 28.98 39.74
C LEU A 689 -13.42 29.37 38.25
N SER A 690 -13.45 28.43 37.32
CA SER A 690 -13.36 28.71 35.87
C SER A 690 -14.17 27.80 34.96
N ALA A 691 -15.14 27.05 35.49
CA ALA A 691 -16.01 26.20 34.66
C ALA A 691 -17.15 27.02 34.04
N ILE A 692 -17.52 26.73 32.79
CA ILE A 692 -18.63 27.40 32.08
C ILE A 692 -19.93 26.64 32.40
N ILE A 693 -20.84 27.24 33.18
CA ILE A 693 -21.98 26.54 33.80
C ILE A 693 -23.38 27.07 33.42
N GLU A 694 -23.50 27.79 32.31
CA GLU A 694 -24.78 28.31 31.83
C GLU A 694 -25.78 27.16 31.54
N GLY A 695 -26.94 27.21 32.19
CA GLY A 695 -28.01 26.23 31.98
C GLY A 695 -27.82 24.86 32.63
N VAL A 696 -26.76 24.66 33.43
CA VAL A 696 -26.54 23.41 34.21
C VAL A 696 -27.63 23.24 35.26
N ASP A 697 -28.16 22.03 35.42
CA ASP A 697 -29.13 21.71 36.47
C ASP A 697 -28.44 21.14 37.73
N PHE A 698 -28.39 21.94 38.79
CA PHE A 698 -27.86 21.56 40.11
C PHE A 698 -28.94 21.14 41.11
N SER A 699 -30.17 20.83 40.66
CA SER A 699 -31.26 20.51 41.58
C SER A 699 -30.91 19.31 42.46
N ASN A 700 -31.03 19.47 43.78
CA ASN A 700 -30.66 18.45 44.77
C ASN A 700 -29.16 18.08 44.80
N ALA A 701 -28.27 18.90 44.22
CA ALA A 701 -26.83 18.73 44.39
C ALA A 701 -26.46 18.74 45.89
N LYS A 702 -25.60 17.81 46.30
CA LYS A 702 -25.27 17.58 47.71
C LYS A 702 -23.98 18.30 48.10
N ASN A 703 -23.91 18.76 49.35
CA ASN A 703 -22.73 19.39 49.97
C ASN A 703 -22.30 20.74 49.36
N LEU A 704 -23.23 21.55 48.84
CA LEU A 704 -22.96 22.93 48.40
C LEU A 704 -22.98 23.92 49.58
N ASP A 705 -21.93 24.75 49.70
CA ASP A 705 -21.91 25.88 50.63
C ASP A 705 -22.63 27.13 50.06
N ALA A 706 -22.81 28.16 50.89
CA ALA A 706 -23.53 29.38 50.50
C ALA A 706 -22.81 30.21 49.40
N LYS A 707 -21.47 30.25 49.40
CA LYS A 707 -20.69 31.00 48.40
C LYS A 707 -20.72 30.29 47.05
N GLN A 708 -20.63 28.97 47.07
CA GLN A 708 -20.73 28.11 45.89
C GLN A 708 -22.12 28.21 45.26
N LEU A 709 -23.18 28.16 46.07
CA LEU A 709 -24.55 28.36 45.60
C LEU A 709 -24.72 29.74 44.96
N ALA A 710 -24.21 30.80 45.59
CA ALA A 710 -24.27 32.15 45.02
C ALA A 710 -23.53 32.23 43.67
N TYR A 711 -22.33 31.64 43.57
CA TYR A 711 -21.59 31.54 42.32
C TYR A 711 -22.42 30.84 41.23
N ILE A 712 -22.99 29.66 41.55
CA ILE A 712 -23.84 28.89 40.62
C ILE A 712 -24.99 29.76 40.08
N CYS A 713 -25.70 30.47 40.95
CA CYS A 713 -26.81 31.33 40.54
C CYS A 713 -26.36 32.51 39.66
N THR A 714 -25.26 33.17 40.02
CA THR A 714 -24.76 34.33 39.26
C THR A 714 -24.21 33.97 37.87
N GLN A 715 -23.77 32.72 37.68
CA GLN A 715 -23.22 32.24 36.41
C GLN A 715 -24.25 31.51 35.53
N GLY A 716 -25.56 31.61 35.84
CA GLY A 716 -26.63 31.06 35.02
C GLY A 716 -26.94 29.57 35.24
N GLY A 717 -26.46 28.98 36.33
CA GLY A 717 -26.85 27.63 36.76
C GLY A 717 -28.26 27.60 37.39
N ARG A 718 -28.95 26.46 37.26
CA ARG A 718 -30.30 26.25 37.82
C ARG A 718 -30.21 25.54 39.16
N HIS A 719 -30.75 26.14 40.22
CA HIS A 719 -30.91 25.50 41.53
C HIS A 719 -32.20 26.02 42.19
N PRO A 720 -32.99 25.22 42.93
CA PRO A 720 -34.25 25.65 43.57
C PRO A 720 -34.13 26.81 44.59
N ARG A 721 -32.91 27.24 44.90
CA ARG A 721 -32.60 28.34 45.82
C ARG A 721 -32.00 29.55 45.10
N CYS A 722 -31.87 29.50 43.78
CA CYS A 722 -31.51 30.66 42.98
C CYS A 722 -32.73 31.57 42.82
N PRO A 723 -32.54 32.90 42.88
CA PRO A 723 -33.60 33.87 42.71
C PRO A 723 -34.15 33.94 41.28
#